data_AF-A0AA88XTG2-F1
#
_entry.id   AF-A0AA88XTG2-F1
#
_cell.length_a   1.000
_cell.length_b   1.000
_cell.length_c   1.000
_cell.angle_alpha   90.00
_cell.angle_beta   90.00
_cell.angle_gamma   90.00
#
_symmetry.space_group_name_H-M   'P 1'
#
loop_
_entity.id
_entity.type
_entity.pdbx_description
1 polymer ?
#
loop_
_entity_poly.entity_id
_entity_poly.type
_entity_poly.pdbx_seq_one_letter_code
_entity_poly.pdbx_strand_id
1 'polypeptide(L)'
;MSYKSYMSDINDNVEMKANASNYTEVCIQENEICDGVSHCSSGEDEENCACPDGCTRCQGSSYKCRPESLPEIPQMAKSIDISGYKMDIGILCNMTRKHLEKLDVSNTKVQNLKCLDDKYFPALQELDVSSNNITVLDKLNFPKLKTIRVDNNPIQKLYFLSSINMTIRNANIKRMEWIINENDPIAPLAFKTVINYTEPDPMGAKIECKLKAIDLSYNSMPLLDTLGHCQSLKELNLARNKITVLDFWSFNGMQSIEKVDLSYNWLESIQKSNFFGLTFLQELDLSYNRLTKLDPESFFDLSKLKILRLNNNKFQTLPWPVFSGLVALEDMYLQENKIKTLPLKIFQRTTKLLRLDLRNNNLTELVHGIFMSLGKLVYLDLRGNEIQAYEAMFSGLGVLEKLRVHSFTLCCSRPASVGINDCEAPADIFSSCTNLINLGFLSVCIWFTAIMSVFGNMMAVIYRIREGTWIKEMRDIFISSLCLSDMCMGVYLFIIAFTDVQSRGEYGYYHQQWTKSRLCDAAGVLVTASSEASTLFILAITLDRYTVFKYPFSQNVHKRSIAIASMIVIWIFAIVVAIIPFFFPDFFGGSFYTRSSVCISLPLTPTTLQYSGWEYSVGLFIVFNLFVYFIVVAGQIFIFKEIRRSGVQNDKKREREIAVAKNLSAVVISDTLCWIPVAIVGFFALNGIDVTNDVYAWIIVFVLPVNSAINPFLYTFLAMRRKRAKVGGLTIMY
;
A
#
# COMPACT_ATOMS: atom_id res chain seq x y z
N MET A 1 -10.61 65.76 48.02
CA MET A 1 -9.30 65.33 48.56
C MET A 1 -8.89 64.09 47.76
N SER A 2 -8.47 64.27 46.51
CA SER A 2 -7.15 64.72 46.03
C SER A 2 -6.15 63.57 45.92
N TYR A 3 -6.25 62.87 44.79
CA TYR A 3 -5.17 62.20 44.08
C TYR A 3 -4.36 63.27 43.32
N LYS A 4 -3.04 63.33 43.53
CA LYS A 4 -1.98 64.06 42.78
C LYS A 4 -0.65 63.69 43.48
N SER A 5 0.46 63.30 42.86
CA SER A 5 1.18 64.00 41.80
C SER A 5 2.47 63.25 41.38
N TYR A 6 2.63 63.00 40.07
CA TYR A 6 3.81 63.22 39.19
C TYR A 6 5.23 62.75 39.60
N MET A 7 5.95 61.94 38.80
CA MET A 7 6.58 62.14 37.46
C MET A 7 7.93 62.89 37.48
N SER A 8 8.90 62.27 36.79
CA SER A 8 10.08 62.83 36.10
C SER A 8 11.42 62.83 36.81
N ASP A 9 12.32 62.04 36.23
CA ASP A 9 13.78 62.12 36.23
C ASP A 9 14.31 63.54 35.92
N ILE A 10 15.55 63.83 36.36
CA ILE A 10 16.69 64.34 35.54
C ILE A 10 17.93 64.70 36.40
N ASN A 11 19.07 64.15 35.96
CA ASN A 11 20.48 64.59 36.02
C ASN A 11 21.37 64.48 37.29
N ASP A 12 22.33 63.55 37.13
CA ASP A 12 23.79 63.73 37.07
C ASP A 12 24.64 64.14 38.30
N ASN A 13 25.56 63.20 38.58
CA ASN A 13 26.98 63.37 38.90
C ASN A 13 27.40 64.08 40.19
N VAL A 14 27.87 63.27 41.16
CA VAL A 14 29.16 63.50 41.83
C VAL A 14 29.85 62.15 42.12
N GLU A 15 31.02 61.94 41.52
CA GLU A 15 31.98 60.89 41.86
C GLU A 15 32.47 61.00 43.31
N MET A 16 32.64 59.87 44.02
CA MET A 16 33.81 59.70 44.89
C MET A 16 34.09 58.21 45.22
N LYS A 17 35.11 57.70 44.52
CA LYS A 17 36.18 56.77 44.94
C LYS A 17 35.88 55.64 45.94
N ALA A 18 36.07 54.45 45.39
CA ALA A 18 36.54 53.21 45.99
C ALA A 18 37.36 53.32 47.29
N ASN A 19 37.08 52.41 48.21
CA ASN A 19 38.11 51.74 48.98
C ASN A 19 37.75 50.25 49.09
N ALA A 20 38.63 49.41 48.55
CA ALA A 20 38.59 47.97 48.60
C ALA A 20 39.12 47.47 49.95
N SER A 21 38.43 46.50 50.56
CA SER A 21 39.05 45.45 51.36
C SER A 21 38.03 44.38 51.78
N ASN A 22 38.30 43.14 51.36
CA ASN A 22 37.86 41.85 51.91
C ASN A 22 36.36 41.47 51.85
N TYR A 23 35.94 41.01 50.68
CA TYR A 23 35.13 39.79 50.58
C TYR A 23 35.88 38.82 49.67
N THR A 24 36.33 37.69 50.21
CA THR A 24 36.65 36.51 49.40
C THR A 24 35.33 36.04 48.79
N GLU A 25 35.03 36.51 47.57
CA GLU A 25 33.97 35.92 46.75
C GLU A 25 34.32 34.45 46.53
N VAL A 26 33.46 33.56 47.02
CA VAL A 26 33.51 32.15 46.68
C VAL A 26 33.15 32.08 45.20
N CYS A 27 34.17 31.95 44.35
CA CYS A 27 34.01 31.90 42.91
C CYS A 27 33.25 30.64 42.45
N ILE A 28 33.27 29.59 43.26
CA ILE A 28 32.70 28.29 42.93
C ILE A 28 31.20 28.28 43.25
N GLN A 29 30.35 28.37 42.23
CA GLN A 29 28.93 28.01 42.36
C GLN A 29 28.73 26.52 42.12
N GLU A 30 27.95 25.83 42.97
CA GLU A 30 27.74 24.38 42.91
C GLU A 30 27.21 23.86 41.55
N ASN A 31 26.60 24.72 40.73
CA ASN A 31 26.04 24.37 39.42
C ASN A 31 27.02 24.52 38.25
N GLU A 32 28.17 25.15 38.50
CA GLU A 32 29.16 25.59 37.51
C GLU A 32 30.48 24.81 37.63
N ILE A 33 30.49 23.71 38.41
CA ILE A 33 31.65 22.83 38.61
C ILE A 33 31.60 21.69 37.58
N CYS A 34 32.69 21.44 36.87
CA CYS A 34 32.77 20.42 35.83
C CYS A 34 31.64 20.56 34.82
N ASP A 35 31.43 21.75 34.26
CA ASP A 35 30.52 21.95 33.14
C ASP A 35 31.26 22.12 31.80
N GLY A 36 32.61 22.12 31.85
CA GLY A 36 33.50 22.28 30.71
C GLY A 36 33.77 23.74 30.35
N VAL A 37 33.33 24.69 31.19
CA VAL A 37 33.56 26.13 31.05
C VAL A 37 34.16 26.62 32.37
N SER A 38 35.35 27.24 32.32
CA SER A 38 35.94 27.81 33.53
C SER A 38 35.27 29.15 33.85
N HIS A 39 34.52 29.18 34.94
CA HIS A 39 33.88 30.34 35.54
C HIS A 39 34.79 31.01 36.59
N CYS A 40 35.84 30.33 37.04
CA CYS A 40 36.85 30.89 37.92
C CYS A 40 38.13 31.34 37.23
N SER A 41 38.62 32.52 37.62
CA SER A 41 39.85 33.11 37.09
C SER A 41 41.09 32.20 37.16
N SER A 42 41.09 31.26 38.11
CA SER A 42 42.14 30.26 38.36
C SER A 42 41.83 28.87 37.79
N GLY A 43 40.65 28.62 37.22
CA GLY A 43 40.26 27.29 36.73
C GLY A 43 39.92 26.27 37.81
N GLU A 44 39.81 26.70 39.07
CA GLU A 44 39.55 25.84 40.24
C GLU A 44 38.24 25.02 40.13
N ASP A 45 37.28 25.53 39.37
CA ASP A 45 35.99 24.90 39.08
C ASP A 45 36.07 23.73 38.08
N GLU A 46 37.18 23.64 37.34
CA GLU A 46 37.45 22.58 36.35
C GLU A 46 38.66 21.69 36.73
N GLU A 47 39.40 22.06 37.77
CA GLU A 47 40.67 21.42 38.16
C GLU A 47 40.49 19.98 38.70
N ASN A 48 39.36 19.70 39.37
CA ASN A 48 39.04 18.37 39.93
C ASN A 48 38.10 17.52 39.05
N CYS A 49 37.95 17.88 37.77
CA CYS A 49 37.06 17.21 36.82
C CYS A 49 37.71 16.07 36.04
N ALA A 50 38.93 15.69 36.43
CA ALA A 50 39.63 14.55 35.84
C ALA A 50 38.78 13.28 35.94
N CYS A 51 38.67 12.55 34.82
CA CYS A 51 37.90 11.32 34.77
C CYS A 51 38.59 10.27 35.67
N PRO A 52 37.92 9.76 36.73
CA PRO A 52 38.54 8.81 37.65
C PRO A 52 39.03 7.55 36.92
N ASP A 53 40.11 6.95 37.42
CA ASP A 53 40.65 5.70 36.87
C ASP A 53 39.58 4.59 36.89
N GLY A 54 39.32 3.99 35.73
CA GLY A 54 38.24 3.01 35.55
C GLY A 54 36.91 3.58 35.04
N CYS A 55 36.82 4.90 34.83
CA CYS A 55 35.77 5.53 34.05
C CYS A 55 36.15 5.62 32.57
N THR A 56 35.25 5.17 31.69
CA THR A 56 35.50 5.10 30.23
C THR A 56 35.11 6.38 29.51
N ARG A 57 34.21 7.17 30.09
CA ARG A 57 33.74 8.44 29.52
C ARG A 57 33.24 9.35 30.64
N CYS A 58 33.86 10.51 30.76
CA CYS A 58 33.41 11.59 31.64
C CYS A 58 33.14 12.83 30.80
N GLN A 59 31.99 13.47 30.99
CA GLN A 59 31.64 14.72 30.33
C GLN A 59 30.99 15.62 31.37
N GLY A 60 31.77 16.59 31.86
CA GLY A 60 31.39 17.41 32.99
C GLY A 60 31.02 16.57 34.23
N SER A 61 29.90 16.92 34.88
CA SER A 61 29.32 16.21 36.03
C SER A 61 28.68 14.83 35.72
N SER A 62 28.95 14.25 34.55
CA SER A 62 28.43 12.93 34.12
C SER A 62 29.54 11.90 33.94
N TYR A 63 29.39 10.74 34.59
CA TYR A 63 30.43 9.72 34.67
C TYR A 63 29.91 8.37 34.20
N LYS A 64 30.59 7.75 33.21
CA LYS A 64 30.33 6.38 32.77
C LYS A 64 31.52 5.49 33.10
N CYS A 65 31.33 4.57 34.03
CA CYS A 65 32.39 3.76 34.59
C CYS A 65 32.14 2.26 34.44
N ARG A 66 33.20 1.53 34.09
CA ARG A 66 33.20 0.06 33.95
C ARG A 66 34.46 -0.56 34.55
N PRO A 67 34.74 -0.34 35.84
CA PRO A 67 36.02 -0.76 36.42
C PRO A 67 35.97 -2.20 36.94
N GLU A 68 37.11 -2.72 37.42
CA GLU A 68 37.17 -3.95 38.23
C GLU A 68 36.88 -3.66 39.73
N SER A 69 36.99 -2.39 40.15
CA SER A 69 36.66 -1.85 41.48
C SER A 69 36.02 -0.47 41.36
N LEU A 70 35.01 -0.13 42.18
CA LEU A 70 34.31 1.16 42.09
C LEU A 70 35.29 2.35 42.23
N PRO A 71 35.33 3.33 41.31
CA PRO A 71 36.25 4.45 41.40
C PRO A 71 35.75 5.49 42.41
N GLU A 72 36.64 6.34 42.91
CA GLU A 72 36.26 7.51 43.70
C GLU A 72 35.59 8.56 42.79
N ILE A 73 34.28 8.41 42.57
CA ILE A 73 33.47 9.37 41.80
C ILE A 73 33.21 10.62 42.67
N PRO A 74 33.38 11.84 42.13
CA PRO A 74 33.12 13.09 42.86
C PRO A 74 31.74 13.16 43.51
N GLN A 75 31.65 13.82 44.68
CA GLN A 75 30.38 13.98 45.43
C GLN A 75 29.35 14.85 44.69
N MET A 76 29.82 15.75 43.82
CA MET A 76 29.00 16.66 43.01
C MET A 76 28.44 16.04 41.72
N ALA A 77 28.73 14.75 41.44
CA ALA A 77 28.26 14.09 40.24
C ALA A 77 26.72 14.15 40.11
N LYS A 78 26.25 14.63 38.96
CA LYS A 78 24.83 14.73 38.61
C LYS A 78 24.33 13.50 37.87
N SER A 79 25.21 12.77 37.19
CA SER A 79 24.86 11.55 36.45
C SER A 79 25.94 10.47 36.60
N ILE A 80 25.53 9.25 36.95
CA ILE A 80 26.42 8.10 37.08
C ILE A 80 25.83 6.92 36.29
N ASP A 81 26.62 6.38 35.38
CA ASP A 81 26.36 5.14 34.65
C ASP A 81 27.42 4.11 35.01
N ILE A 82 27.00 3.09 35.74
CA ILE A 82 27.80 1.93 36.17
C ILE A 82 27.21 0.63 35.62
N SER A 83 26.54 0.72 34.46
CA SER A 83 25.92 -0.41 33.80
C SER A 83 26.93 -1.52 33.44
N GLY A 84 26.53 -2.77 33.67
CA GLY A 84 27.35 -3.95 33.38
C GLY A 84 28.39 -4.32 34.45
N TYR A 85 28.55 -3.51 35.50
CA TYR A 85 29.45 -3.81 36.61
C TYR A 85 28.79 -4.76 37.62
N LYS A 86 29.40 -5.91 37.92
CA LYS A 86 28.87 -6.84 38.93
C LYS A 86 28.98 -6.19 40.31
N MET A 87 27.87 -5.68 40.83
CA MET A 87 27.82 -4.93 42.08
C MET A 87 27.00 -5.68 43.13
N ASP A 88 27.46 -5.69 44.38
CA ASP A 88 26.63 -6.03 45.52
C ASP A 88 25.85 -4.78 45.99
N ILE A 89 24.61 -4.96 46.43
CA ILE A 89 23.74 -3.87 46.91
C ILE A 89 24.41 -3.04 48.01
N GLY A 90 25.28 -3.66 48.84
CA GLY A 90 26.01 -2.97 49.90
C GLY A 90 26.92 -1.84 49.42
N ILE A 91 27.51 -1.98 48.21
CA ILE A 91 28.34 -0.94 47.60
C ILE A 91 27.46 0.27 47.23
N LEU A 92 26.27 0.00 46.68
CA LEU A 92 25.31 1.02 46.31
C LEU A 92 24.82 1.84 47.53
N CYS A 93 24.64 1.20 48.69
CA CYS A 93 24.27 1.88 49.94
C CYS A 93 25.37 2.86 50.42
N ASN A 94 26.63 2.50 50.22
CA ASN A 94 27.77 3.34 50.62
C ASN A 94 28.04 4.50 49.66
N MET A 95 27.48 4.46 48.45
CA MET A 95 27.59 5.51 47.43
C MET A 95 26.62 6.68 47.65
N THR A 96 26.30 7.05 48.89
CA THR A 96 25.38 8.18 49.16
C THR A 96 25.79 9.43 48.36
N ARG A 97 24.86 10.00 47.57
CA ARG A 97 25.11 11.17 46.70
C ARG A 97 23.91 12.12 46.72
N LYS A 98 24.09 13.28 47.34
CA LYS A 98 23.00 14.27 47.54
C LYS A 98 22.56 14.99 46.25
N HIS A 99 23.46 15.12 45.28
CA HIS A 99 23.24 15.89 44.04
C HIS A 99 22.96 15.02 42.81
N LEU A 100 22.95 13.69 42.98
CA LEU A 100 22.79 12.77 41.87
C LEU A 100 21.36 12.84 41.32
N GLU A 101 21.24 13.20 40.04
CA GLU A 101 19.96 13.30 39.33
C GLU A 101 19.69 12.07 38.47
N LYS A 102 20.74 11.41 37.94
CA LYS A 102 20.61 10.23 37.08
C LYS A 102 21.50 9.09 37.55
N LEU A 103 20.95 7.90 37.63
CA LEU A 103 21.68 6.69 38.02
C LEU A 103 21.30 5.52 37.11
N ASP A 104 22.29 4.95 36.42
CA ASP A 104 22.16 3.72 35.63
C ASP A 104 22.97 2.61 36.29
N VAL A 105 22.25 1.63 36.84
CA VAL A 105 22.75 0.40 37.44
C VAL A 105 22.22 -0.83 36.70
N SER A 106 21.98 -0.69 35.40
CA SER A 106 21.50 -1.79 34.55
C SER A 106 22.54 -2.90 34.39
N ASN A 107 22.09 -4.15 34.29
CA ASN A 107 22.98 -5.31 34.09
C ASN A 107 24.06 -5.47 35.20
N THR A 108 23.71 -5.17 36.45
CA THR A 108 24.63 -5.22 37.61
C THR A 108 24.43 -6.44 38.51
N LYS A 109 23.41 -7.28 38.25
CA LYS A 109 22.97 -8.45 39.03
C LYS A 109 22.32 -8.12 40.38
N VAL A 110 21.87 -6.88 40.56
CA VAL A 110 21.16 -6.47 41.78
C VAL A 110 19.83 -7.23 41.90
N GLN A 111 19.51 -7.68 43.12
CA GLN A 111 18.29 -8.45 43.42
C GLN A 111 17.24 -7.64 44.21
N ASN A 112 17.66 -6.57 44.87
CA ASN A 112 16.85 -5.77 45.78
C ASN A 112 17.22 -4.29 45.62
N LEU A 113 16.31 -3.38 45.94
CA LEU A 113 16.49 -1.93 45.82
C LEU A 113 16.42 -1.20 47.18
N LYS A 114 16.52 -1.90 48.33
CA LYS A 114 16.46 -1.30 49.68
C LYS A 114 17.38 -0.09 49.92
N CYS A 115 18.47 0.05 49.16
CA CYS A 115 19.42 1.16 49.28
C CYS A 115 19.21 2.28 48.27
N LEU A 116 18.25 2.13 47.37
CA LEU A 116 17.81 3.15 46.43
C LEU A 116 16.58 3.82 47.05
N ASP A 117 16.82 4.76 47.95
CA ASP A 117 15.77 5.54 48.63
C ASP A 117 16.22 7.00 48.79
N ASP A 118 15.29 7.90 49.12
CA ASP A 118 15.57 9.34 49.31
C ASP A 118 16.66 9.62 50.34
N LYS A 119 16.81 8.76 51.35
CA LYS A 119 17.88 8.84 52.35
C LYS A 119 19.27 8.89 51.72
N TYR A 120 19.47 8.16 50.62
CA TYR A 120 20.77 8.04 49.95
C TYR A 120 20.88 8.92 48.70
N PHE A 121 19.77 9.11 47.98
CA PHE A 121 19.71 9.84 46.70
C PHE A 121 18.50 10.80 46.63
N PRO A 122 18.49 11.88 47.42
CA PRO A 122 17.34 12.78 47.53
C PRO A 122 17.05 13.62 46.27
N ALA A 123 18.03 13.79 45.38
CA ALA A 123 17.91 14.56 44.15
C ALA A 123 17.55 13.72 42.90
N LEU A 124 17.40 12.39 43.05
CA LEU A 124 17.30 11.47 41.92
C LEU A 124 16.04 11.72 41.08
N GLN A 125 16.21 11.85 39.77
CA GLN A 125 15.17 12.12 38.77
C GLN A 125 15.00 10.96 37.79
N GLU A 126 16.08 10.27 37.41
CA GLU A 126 16.06 9.13 36.49
C GLU A 126 16.83 7.95 37.08
N LEU A 127 16.20 6.76 37.10
CA LEU A 127 16.79 5.52 37.59
C LEU A 127 16.62 4.40 36.57
N ASP A 128 17.73 3.82 36.10
CA ASP A 128 17.73 2.62 35.26
C ASP A 128 18.28 1.43 36.06
N VAL A 129 17.40 0.46 36.33
CA VAL A 129 17.71 -0.80 37.02
C VAL A 129 17.41 -1.99 36.11
N SER A 130 17.40 -1.79 34.79
CA SER A 130 17.06 -2.83 33.82
C SER A 130 18.08 -3.98 33.78
N SER A 131 17.65 -5.14 33.28
CA SER A 131 18.48 -6.33 33.07
C SER A 131 19.16 -6.82 34.36
N ASN A 132 18.46 -6.74 35.48
CA ASN A 132 18.91 -7.23 36.78
C ASN A 132 18.12 -8.48 37.19
N ASN A 133 18.19 -8.88 38.46
CA ASN A 133 17.47 -10.05 38.98
C ASN A 133 16.46 -9.63 40.06
N ILE A 134 15.79 -8.49 39.85
CA ILE A 134 14.83 -7.90 40.80
C ILE A 134 13.49 -8.64 40.67
N THR A 135 13.03 -9.24 41.77
CA THR A 135 11.74 -9.97 41.80
C THR A 135 10.61 -9.17 42.43
N VAL A 136 10.93 -8.19 43.27
CA VAL A 136 9.97 -7.33 43.98
C VAL A 136 10.41 -5.88 43.85
N LEU A 137 9.52 -5.02 43.35
CA LEU A 137 9.72 -3.57 43.35
C LEU A 137 9.04 -2.99 44.59
N ASP A 138 9.80 -2.86 45.68
CA ASP A 138 9.36 -2.33 46.97
C ASP A 138 9.08 -0.82 46.92
N LYS A 139 8.52 -0.22 47.98
CA LYS A 139 8.20 1.21 48.07
C LYS A 139 9.48 2.07 47.93
N LEU A 140 9.79 2.46 46.71
CA LEU A 140 10.80 3.49 46.41
C LEU A 140 10.21 4.86 46.72
N ASN A 141 10.70 5.52 47.76
CA ASN A 141 10.30 6.88 48.10
C ASN A 141 11.33 7.85 47.51
N PHE A 142 11.04 8.38 46.34
CA PHE A 142 11.86 9.42 45.73
C PHE A 142 11.02 10.65 45.40
N PRO A 143 11.18 11.76 46.13
CA PRO A 143 10.31 12.94 45.96
C PRO A 143 10.49 13.63 44.60
N LYS A 144 11.66 13.47 43.95
CA LYS A 144 12.00 14.09 42.66
C LYS A 144 12.07 13.11 41.49
N LEU A 145 11.85 11.81 41.70
CA LEU A 145 12.00 10.82 40.65
C LEU A 145 10.89 10.99 39.60
N LYS A 146 11.31 11.17 38.36
CA LYS A 146 10.44 11.34 37.20
C LYS A 146 10.28 10.03 36.44
N THR A 147 11.36 9.26 36.29
CA THR A 147 11.36 8.06 35.44
C THR A 147 12.11 6.92 36.09
N ILE A 148 11.54 5.72 36.03
CA ILE A 148 12.22 4.47 36.39
C ILE A 148 12.10 3.43 35.26
N ARG A 149 13.22 2.83 34.87
CA ARG A 149 13.28 1.71 33.93
C ARG A 149 13.67 0.43 34.65
N VAL A 150 12.82 -0.59 34.56
CA VAL A 150 12.99 -1.90 35.23
C VAL A 150 12.92 -3.06 34.24
N ASP A 151 13.14 -2.80 32.95
CA ASP A 151 13.05 -3.78 31.87
C ASP A 151 13.92 -5.03 32.14
N ASN A 152 13.54 -6.19 31.57
CA ASN A 152 14.30 -7.45 31.69
C ASN A 152 14.58 -7.91 33.14
N ASN A 153 13.66 -7.66 34.08
CA ASN A 153 13.73 -8.19 35.44
C ASN A 153 12.61 -9.22 35.67
N PRO A 154 12.82 -10.28 36.50
CA PRO A 154 11.79 -11.27 36.82
C PRO A 154 10.78 -10.76 37.88
N ILE A 155 10.18 -9.59 37.66
CA ILE A 155 9.30 -8.92 38.62
C ILE A 155 7.99 -9.69 38.77
N GLN A 156 7.62 -10.00 40.02
CA GLN A 156 6.38 -10.69 40.37
C GLN A 156 5.43 -9.81 41.21
N LYS A 157 5.98 -8.86 41.98
CA LYS A 157 5.22 -7.99 42.89
C LYS A 157 5.64 -6.53 42.72
N LEU A 158 4.65 -5.63 42.74
CA LEU A 158 4.87 -4.19 42.62
C LEU A 158 4.10 -3.43 43.70
N TYR A 159 4.82 -2.67 44.50
CA TYR A 159 4.24 -1.72 45.46
C TYR A 159 4.02 -0.38 44.74
N PHE A 160 2.88 0.26 44.99
CA PHE A 160 2.55 1.54 44.35
C PHE A 160 3.59 2.60 44.70
N LEU A 161 4.36 3.02 43.70
CA LEU A 161 5.38 4.06 43.82
C LEU A 161 4.75 5.46 43.71
N SER A 162 5.28 6.41 44.48
CA SER A 162 4.83 7.80 44.46
C SER A 162 5.35 8.56 43.23
N SER A 163 4.45 9.10 42.40
CA SER A 163 4.69 10.20 41.43
C SER A 163 5.68 9.97 40.27
N ILE A 164 5.80 8.75 39.73
CA ILE A 164 6.84 8.40 38.75
C ILE A 164 6.23 7.93 37.40
N ASN A 165 6.95 8.15 36.29
CA ASN A 165 6.75 7.44 35.02
C ASN A 165 7.53 6.12 35.06
N MET A 166 6.87 5.01 34.81
CA MET A 166 7.46 3.68 35.00
C MET A 166 7.46 2.88 33.70
N THR A 167 8.57 2.22 33.39
CA THR A 167 8.70 1.33 32.22
C THR A 167 9.16 -0.05 32.66
N ILE A 168 8.34 -1.06 32.34
CA ILE A 168 8.54 -2.47 32.65
C ILE A 168 8.28 -3.32 31.40
N ARG A 169 9.31 -3.55 30.59
CA ARG A 169 9.24 -4.36 29.36
C ARG A 169 10.04 -5.65 29.49
N ASN A 170 9.65 -6.67 28.71
CA ASN A 170 10.39 -7.94 28.60
C ASN A 170 10.63 -8.64 29.96
N ALA A 171 9.76 -8.42 30.95
CA ALA A 171 9.85 -9.03 32.27
C ALA A 171 9.08 -10.36 32.35
N ASN A 172 8.51 -10.83 31.22
CA ASN A 172 7.65 -12.02 31.12
C ASN A 172 6.50 -11.99 32.14
N ILE A 173 5.98 -10.80 32.43
CA ILE A 173 4.93 -10.62 33.43
C ILE A 173 3.67 -11.31 32.92
N LYS A 174 3.26 -12.37 33.60
CA LYS A 174 1.98 -13.07 33.36
C LYS A 174 0.87 -12.54 34.25
N ARG A 175 1.23 -12.08 35.45
CA ARG A 175 0.34 -11.49 36.43
C ARG A 175 1.17 -10.55 37.29
N MET A 176 0.65 -9.38 37.58
CA MET A 176 1.26 -8.45 38.53
C MET A 176 0.40 -8.43 39.78
N GLU A 177 1.00 -8.71 40.93
CA GLU A 177 0.36 -8.49 42.23
C GLU A 177 0.63 -7.04 42.64
N TRP A 178 -0.43 -6.23 42.64
CA TRP A 178 -0.37 -4.82 43.03
C TRP A 178 -0.64 -4.74 44.53
N ILE A 179 0.37 -4.37 45.31
CA ILE A 179 0.27 -4.35 46.77
C ILE A 179 -0.01 -2.93 47.23
N ILE A 180 -1.17 -2.75 47.86
CA ILE A 180 -1.69 -1.46 48.35
C ILE A 180 -1.20 -1.17 49.78
N ASN A 181 -1.13 -2.17 50.67
CA ASN A 181 -0.59 -2.01 52.01
C ASN A 181 -0.06 -3.33 52.59
N GLU A 182 0.87 -3.29 53.56
CA GLU A 182 1.45 -4.49 54.20
C GLU A 182 0.42 -5.31 55.00
N ASN A 183 -0.67 -4.67 55.43
CA ASN A 183 -1.73 -5.27 56.24
C ASN A 183 -2.91 -5.82 55.43
N ASP A 184 -2.94 -5.60 54.11
CA ASP A 184 -3.93 -6.17 53.20
C ASP A 184 -3.30 -6.35 51.81
N PRO A 185 -2.70 -7.51 51.51
CA PRO A 185 -2.56 -7.89 50.12
C PRO A 185 -3.98 -7.95 49.56
N ILE A 186 -4.26 -7.31 48.42
CA ILE A 186 -5.50 -7.60 47.71
C ILE A 186 -5.42 -9.10 47.40
N ALA A 187 -6.10 -9.91 48.23
CA ALA A 187 -6.32 -11.30 47.94
C ALA A 187 -6.87 -11.32 46.51
N PRO A 188 -6.43 -12.26 45.65
CA PRO A 188 -7.07 -12.46 44.36
C PRO A 188 -8.56 -12.45 44.62
N LEU A 189 -9.29 -11.43 44.16
CA LEU A 189 -10.73 -11.43 44.29
C LEU A 189 -11.16 -12.69 43.57
N ALA A 190 -11.53 -13.69 44.36
CA ALA A 190 -11.84 -15.00 43.89
C ALA A 190 -12.96 -14.81 42.86
N PHE A 191 -12.69 -15.25 41.63
CA PHE A 191 -13.70 -15.38 40.62
C PHE A 191 -14.91 -16.14 41.19
N LYS A 192 -16.10 -15.57 40.97
CA LYS A 192 -17.46 -16.13 41.17
C LYS A 192 -18.01 -16.12 42.60
N THR A 193 -18.84 -15.11 42.89
CA THR A 193 -20.27 -15.28 43.25
C THR A 193 -20.99 -13.92 43.27
N VAL A 194 -21.80 -13.68 42.24
CA VAL A 194 -23.19 -13.20 42.28
C VAL A 194 -23.69 -12.61 43.63
N ILE A 195 -24.20 -11.36 43.55
CA ILE A 195 -25.22 -10.67 44.40
C ILE A 195 -24.76 -9.83 45.61
N ASN A 196 -25.26 -8.59 45.62
CA ASN A 196 -25.40 -7.58 46.68
C ASN A 196 -24.19 -6.71 47.08
N TYR A 197 -24.04 -5.58 46.36
CA TYR A 197 -23.52 -4.35 46.96
C TYR A 197 -24.56 -3.75 47.91
N THR A 198 -24.42 -4.02 49.21
CA THR A 198 -25.04 -3.21 50.27
C THR A 198 -24.14 -3.14 51.50
N GLU A 199 -22.84 -2.86 51.35
CA GLU A 199 -22.05 -2.29 52.46
C GLU A 199 -21.07 -1.25 51.90
N PRO A 200 -21.08 -0.01 52.43
CA PRO A 200 -20.09 0.99 52.10
C PRO A 200 -18.74 0.62 52.74
N ASP A 201 -17.70 0.68 51.91
CA ASP A 201 -16.28 0.46 52.24
C ASP A 201 -15.90 1.02 53.64
N PRO A 202 -15.54 0.18 54.62
CA PRO A 202 -15.12 0.65 55.93
C PRO A 202 -13.68 1.16 55.87
N MET A 203 -13.48 2.40 56.33
CA MET A 203 -12.18 3.06 56.57
C MET A 203 -11.41 3.55 55.33
N GLY A 204 -11.77 4.74 54.84
CA GLY A 204 -11.06 5.98 55.16
C GLY A 204 -9.55 6.15 54.89
N ALA A 205 -8.84 5.17 54.31
CA ALA A 205 -7.48 5.37 53.81
C ALA A 205 -7.56 5.77 52.33
N LYS A 206 -7.43 7.08 52.06
CA LYS A 206 -7.36 7.62 50.71
C LYS A 206 -6.04 7.17 50.06
N ILE A 207 -6.01 5.94 49.57
CA ILE A 207 -4.85 5.35 48.88
C ILE A 207 -4.69 6.10 47.55
N GLU A 208 -3.66 6.94 47.49
CA GLU A 208 -3.43 7.85 46.37
C GLU A 208 -2.36 7.24 45.45
N CYS A 209 -2.77 6.47 44.44
CA CYS A 209 -1.85 6.09 43.36
C CYS A 209 -1.54 7.34 42.52
N LYS A 210 -0.30 7.80 42.61
CA LYS A 210 0.23 9.03 41.97
C LYS A 210 0.93 8.79 40.63
N LEU A 211 0.89 7.56 40.13
CA LEU A 211 1.52 7.18 38.87
C LEU A 211 0.93 8.01 37.71
N LYS A 212 1.79 8.56 36.85
CA LYS A 212 1.36 9.39 35.70
C LYS A 212 1.43 8.64 34.38
N ALA A 213 2.46 7.84 34.18
CA ALA A 213 2.60 7.01 32.98
C ALA A 213 3.16 5.64 33.36
N ILE A 214 2.63 4.60 32.73
CA ILE A 214 3.18 3.25 32.85
C ILE A 214 3.25 2.56 31.51
N ASP A 215 4.39 1.95 31.23
CA ASP A 215 4.62 1.12 30.08
C ASP A 215 4.88 -0.31 30.53
N LEU A 216 3.94 -1.19 30.21
CA LEU A 216 3.94 -2.63 30.46
C LEU A 216 4.02 -3.42 29.15
N SER A 217 4.49 -2.79 28.07
CA SER A 217 4.55 -3.42 26.76
C SER A 217 5.58 -4.56 26.69
N TYR A 218 5.44 -5.45 25.69
CA TYR A 218 6.32 -6.61 25.51
C TYR A 218 6.38 -7.54 26.75
N ASN A 219 5.23 -7.83 27.34
CA ASN A 219 5.10 -8.81 28.43
C ASN A 219 4.21 -10.00 27.99
N SER A 220 3.75 -10.81 28.95
CA SER A 220 2.90 -11.99 28.69
C SER A 220 1.58 -11.91 29.45
N MET A 221 1.05 -10.70 29.67
CA MET A 221 -0.17 -10.49 30.44
C MET A 221 -1.39 -10.99 29.65
N PRO A 222 -2.20 -11.93 30.19
CA PRO A 222 -3.40 -12.43 29.53
C PRO A 222 -4.64 -11.54 29.75
N LEU A 223 -4.60 -10.65 30.73
CA LEU A 223 -5.67 -9.73 31.12
C LEU A 223 -5.08 -8.52 31.86
N LEU A 224 -5.87 -7.46 32.02
CA LEU A 224 -5.54 -6.28 32.82
C LEU A 224 -6.34 -6.31 34.13
N ASP A 225 -5.71 -6.74 35.21
CA ASP A 225 -6.29 -6.67 36.56
C ASP A 225 -5.71 -5.46 37.31
N THR A 226 -6.50 -4.88 38.21
CA THR A 226 -6.04 -4.14 39.42
C THR A 226 -5.37 -2.75 39.27
N LEU A 227 -5.26 -2.17 38.07
CA LEU A 227 -4.77 -0.78 37.92
C LEU A 227 -5.84 0.30 38.13
N GLY A 228 -7.13 -0.07 38.23
CA GLY A 228 -8.26 0.87 38.28
C GLY A 228 -8.19 1.94 39.39
N HIS A 229 -7.52 1.64 40.50
CA HIS A 229 -7.35 2.59 41.61
C HIS A 229 -6.38 3.76 41.30
N CYS A 230 -5.68 3.74 40.16
CA CYS A 230 -4.75 4.78 39.73
C CYS A 230 -5.43 5.96 39.01
N GLN A 231 -6.14 6.78 39.78
CA GLN A 231 -6.88 7.93 39.27
C GLN A 231 -6.00 9.02 38.60
N SER A 232 -4.71 9.08 38.95
CA SER A 232 -3.76 10.06 38.41
C SER A 232 -3.08 9.62 37.10
N LEU A 233 -3.32 8.38 36.64
CA LEU A 233 -2.66 7.82 35.46
C LEU A 233 -3.16 8.52 34.20
N LYS A 234 -2.22 8.99 33.38
CA LYS A 234 -2.45 9.67 32.10
C LYS A 234 -2.08 8.79 30.90
N GLU A 235 -1.05 7.96 31.01
CA GLU A 235 -0.59 7.12 29.90
C GLU A 235 -0.42 5.68 30.36
N LEU A 236 -1.02 4.75 29.60
CA LEU A 236 -0.95 3.31 29.85
C LEU A 236 -0.62 2.59 28.54
N ASN A 237 0.59 2.04 28.46
CA ASN A 237 1.02 1.23 27.33
C ASN A 237 1.02 -0.26 27.71
N LEU A 238 0.15 -1.03 27.07
CA LEU A 238 -0.02 -2.48 27.21
C LEU A 238 0.25 -3.22 25.89
N ALA A 239 0.91 -2.56 24.93
CA ALA A 239 1.16 -3.11 23.62
C ALA A 239 1.96 -4.42 23.67
N ARG A 240 1.74 -5.31 22.70
CA ARG A 240 2.50 -6.57 22.57
C ARG A 240 2.47 -7.44 23.82
N ASN A 241 1.26 -7.61 24.38
CA ASN A 241 0.97 -8.57 25.44
C ASN A 241 0.14 -9.74 24.86
N LYS A 242 -0.53 -10.51 25.73
CA LYS A 242 -1.40 -11.63 25.35
C LYS A 242 -2.83 -11.40 25.81
N ILE A 243 -3.25 -10.13 25.93
CA ILE A 243 -4.55 -9.76 26.49
C ILE A 243 -5.65 -10.25 25.56
N THR A 244 -6.54 -11.11 26.06
CA THR A 244 -7.65 -11.68 25.28
C THR A 244 -8.99 -11.01 25.55
N VAL A 245 -9.18 -10.48 26.76
CA VAL A 245 -10.43 -9.87 27.21
C VAL A 245 -10.13 -8.65 28.06
N LEU A 246 -10.93 -7.60 27.86
CA LEU A 246 -11.07 -6.50 28.81
C LEU A 246 -12.38 -6.73 29.57
N ASP A 247 -12.36 -6.58 30.89
CA ASP A 247 -13.56 -6.64 31.71
C ASP A 247 -14.00 -5.23 32.13
N PHE A 248 -15.03 -5.14 32.98
CA PHE A 248 -15.53 -3.86 33.51
C PHE A 248 -14.51 -3.19 34.46
N TRP A 249 -13.63 -3.96 35.09
CA TRP A 249 -12.71 -3.48 36.13
C TRP A 249 -11.35 -3.05 35.57
N SER A 250 -11.04 -3.41 34.33
CA SER A 250 -9.77 -3.15 33.65
C SER A 250 -9.35 -1.67 33.70
N PHE A 251 -10.29 -0.74 33.48
CA PHE A 251 -10.04 0.71 33.46
C PHE A 251 -10.85 1.50 34.50
N ASN A 252 -11.60 0.82 35.37
CA ASN A 252 -12.51 1.45 36.32
C ASN A 252 -11.74 2.43 37.23
N GLY A 253 -12.13 3.70 37.29
CA GLY A 253 -11.48 4.70 38.14
C GLY A 253 -10.33 5.49 37.51
N MET A 254 -9.84 5.12 36.32
CA MET A 254 -8.79 5.83 35.59
C MET A 254 -9.28 7.10 34.87
N GLN A 255 -9.96 8.00 35.58
CA GLN A 255 -10.66 9.14 34.97
C GLN A 255 -9.72 10.18 34.32
N SER A 256 -8.44 10.21 34.70
CA SER A 256 -7.44 11.12 34.14
C SER A 256 -6.69 10.56 32.93
N ILE A 257 -7.01 9.34 32.47
CA ILE A 257 -6.27 8.68 31.40
C ILE A 257 -6.44 9.46 30.09
N GLU A 258 -5.32 9.74 29.42
CA GLU A 258 -5.24 10.49 28.16
C GLU A 258 -4.79 9.58 27.01
N LYS A 259 -3.94 8.57 27.25
CA LYS A 259 -3.45 7.65 26.22
C LYS A 259 -3.49 6.21 26.68
N VAL A 260 -4.07 5.34 25.86
CA VAL A 260 -4.09 3.88 26.07
C VAL A 260 -3.62 3.18 24.80
N ASP A 261 -2.56 2.40 24.91
CA ASP A 261 -2.08 1.52 23.83
C ASP A 261 -2.31 0.05 24.20
N LEU A 262 -3.20 -0.61 23.47
CA LEU A 262 -3.54 -2.02 23.57
C LEU A 262 -3.17 -2.78 22.28
N SER A 263 -2.31 -2.20 21.44
CA SER A 263 -1.95 -2.77 20.15
C SER A 263 -1.20 -4.10 20.29
N TYR A 264 -1.24 -4.94 19.24
CA TYR A 264 -0.55 -6.24 19.23
C TYR A 264 -0.94 -7.16 20.40
N ASN A 265 -2.23 -7.18 20.77
CA ASN A 265 -2.80 -8.12 21.73
C ASN A 265 -3.72 -9.13 21.00
N TRP A 266 -4.49 -9.93 21.74
CA TRP A 266 -5.38 -10.96 21.20
C TRP A 266 -6.86 -10.67 21.49
N LEU A 267 -7.24 -9.39 21.61
CA LEU A 267 -8.63 -8.99 21.86
C LEU A 267 -9.54 -9.40 20.70
N GLU A 268 -10.71 -9.96 21.01
CA GLU A 268 -11.69 -10.41 19.99
C GLU A 268 -12.93 -9.50 19.89
N SER A 269 -13.28 -8.82 20.97
CA SER A 269 -14.40 -7.88 21.04
C SER A 269 -14.18 -6.75 22.04
N ILE A 270 -14.80 -5.60 21.79
CA ILE A 270 -14.92 -4.49 22.76
C ILE A 270 -16.39 -4.32 23.13
N GLN A 271 -16.65 -4.22 24.43
CA GLN A 271 -17.97 -3.98 25.00
C GLN A 271 -18.13 -2.52 25.45
N LYS A 272 -19.38 -2.06 25.58
CA LYS A 272 -19.71 -0.73 26.13
C LYS A 272 -19.00 -0.45 27.46
N SER A 273 -18.90 -1.47 28.32
CA SER A 273 -18.32 -1.37 29.66
C SER A 273 -16.82 -1.14 29.70
N ASN A 274 -16.07 -1.52 28.65
CA ASN A 274 -14.61 -1.59 28.74
C ASN A 274 -13.93 -0.23 28.86
N PHE A 275 -14.51 0.82 28.27
CA PHE A 275 -13.97 2.19 28.31
C PHE A 275 -14.93 3.18 28.98
N PHE A 276 -15.85 2.66 29.80
CA PHE A 276 -16.84 3.46 30.51
C PHE A 276 -16.17 4.54 31.37
N GLY A 277 -16.63 5.79 31.24
CA GLY A 277 -16.16 6.92 32.04
C GLY A 277 -14.77 7.50 31.67
N LEU A 278 -14.09 7.00 30.64
CA LEU A 278 -12.77 7.51 30.21
C LEU A 278 -12.88 8.80 29.38
N THR A 279 -13.53 9.81 29.95
CA THR A 279 -13.92 11.07 29.27
C THR A 279 -12.75 12.00 28.90
N PHE A 280 -11.56 11.74 29.44
CA PHE A 280 -10.33 12.48 29.15
C PHE A 280 -9.41 11.79 28.12
N LEU A 281 -9.75 10.59 27.67
CA LEU A 281 -8.94 9.84 26.72
C LEU A 281 -8.83 10.59 25.39
N GLN A 282 -7.60 10.77 24.91
CA GLN A 282 -7.24 11.49 23.68
C GLN A 282 -6.72 10.53 22.61
N GLU A 283 -6.01 9.47 23.00
CA GLU A 283 -5.46 8.47 22.07
C GLU A 283 -5.79 7.05 22.52
N LEU A 284 -6.36 6.26 21.61
CA LEU A 284 -6.66 4.85 21.82
C LEU A 284 -6.12 4.02 20.65
N ASP A 285 -5.20 3.12 20.96
CA ASP A 285 -4.67 2.16 19.98
C ASP A 285 -5.15 0.74 20.28
N LEU A 286 -5.95 0.18 19.37
CA LEU A 286 -6.46 -1.19 19.37
C LEU A 286 -5.99 -1.97 18.13
N SER A 287 -4.97 -1.47 17.43
CA SER A 287 -4.47 -2.06 16.19
C SER A 287 -3.78 -3.40 16.41
N TYR A 288 -3.66 -4.21 15.36
CA TYR A 288 -3.00 -5.52 15.42
C TYR A 288 -3.58 -6.46 16.50
N ASN A 289 -4.90 -6.46 16.65
CA ASN A 289 -5.65 -7.39 17.51
C ASN A 289 -6.39 -8.43 16.67
N ARG A 290 -7.36 -9.15 17.26
CA ARG A 290 -8.22 -10.12 16.58
C ARG A 290 -9.67 -9.66 16.58
N LEU A 291 -9.91 -8.36 16.69
CA LEU A 291 -11.25 -7.81 16.88
C LEU A 291 -12.15 -8.14 15.69
N THR A 292 -13.30 -8.73 15.98
CA THR A 292 -14.35 -9.03 15.00
C THR A 292 -15.64 -8.28 15.29
N LYS A 293 -15.84 -7.84 16.54
CA LYS A 293 -17.07 -7.21 17.02
C LYS A 293 -16.76 -6.00 17.91
N LEU A 294 -17.61 -4.99 17.79
CA LEU A 294 -17.70 -3.86 18.70
C LEU A 294 -19.16 -3.81 19.19
N ASP A 295 -19.41 -3.41 20.42
CA ASP A 295 -20.75 -2.97 20.80
C ASP A 295 -21.05 -1.58 20.19
N PRO A 296 -22.31 -1.27 19.84
CA PRO A 296 -22.69 0.03 19.26
C PRO A 296 -22.37 1.25 20.13
N GLU A 297 -22.09 1.06 21.42
CA GLU A 297 -21.74 2.12 22.38
C GLU A 297 -20.34 1.94 22.98
N SER A 298 -19.49 1.11 22.38
CA SER A 298 -18.11 0.82 22.85
C SER A 298 -17.27 2.07 23.14
N PHE A 299 -17.52 3.15 22.39
CA PHE A 299 -16.74 4.39 22.47
C PHE A 299 -17.60 5.60 22.85
N PHE A 300 -18.78 5.40 23.44
CA PHE A 300 -19.76 6.46 23.66
C PHE A 300 -19.25 7.59 24.58
N ASP A 301 -18.51 7.25 25.64
CA ASP A 301 -18.02 8.24 26.62
C ASP A 301 -16.73 8.95 26.19
N LEU A 302 -16.09 8.53 25.10
CA LEU A 302 -14.76 8.99 24.67
C LEU A 302 -14.80 10.34 23.93
N SER A 303 -15.46 11.33 24.54
CA SER A 303 -15.78 12.63 23.93
C SER A 303 -14.58 13.52 23.59
N LYS A 304 -13.41 13.28 24.21
CA LYS A 304 -12.15 13.99 23.95
C LYS A 304 -11.18 13.21 23.07
N LEU A 305 -11.55 12.02 22.59
CA LEU A 305 -10.68 11.18 21.77
C LEU A 305 -10.39 11.86 20.45
N LYS A 306 -9.10 12.02 20.14
CA LYS A 306 -8.59 12.62 18.90
C LYS A 306 -8.08 11.58 17.92
N ILE A 307 -7.46 10.51 18.42
CA ILE A 307 -6.85 9.46 17.59
C ILE A 307 -7.40 8.10 17.98
N LEU A 308 -7.97 7.39 16.99
CA LEU A 308 -8.45 6.01 17.14
C LEU A 308 -7.80 5.11 16.09
N ARG A 309 -7.06 4.10 16.55
CA ARG A 309 -6.45 3.07 15.70
C ARG A 309 -7.15 1.72 15.88
N LEU A 310 -7.75 1.22 14.81
CA LEU A 310 -8.46 -0.05 14.72
C LEU A 310 -7.94 -0.92 13.55
N ASN A 311 -6.84 -0.49 12.92
CA ASN A 311 -6.24 -1.15 11.77
C ASN A 311 -5.62 -2.53 12.11
N ASN A 312 -5.45 -3.39 11.11
CA ASN A 312 -4.96 -4.77 11.28
C ASN A 312 -5.80 -5.57 12.29
N ASN A 313 -7.11 -5.58 12.10
CA ASN A 313 -8.07 -6.41 12.84
C ASN A 313 -8.84 -7.31 11.86
N LYS A 314 -10.01 -7.84 12.27
CA LYS A 314 -10.82 -8.76 11.48
C LYS A 314 -12.25 -8.28 11.29
N PHE A 315 -12.49 -6.96 11.33
CA PHE A 315 -13.82 -6.39 11.18
C PHE A 315 -14.38 -6.67 9.78
N GLN A 316 -15.59 -7.23 9.72
CA GLN A 316 -16.34 -7.37 8.46
C GLN A 316 -17.41 -6.29 8.30
N THR A 317 -17.92 -5.79 9.42
CA THR A 317 -18.90 -4.71 9.52
C THR A 317 -18.59 -3.86 10.75
N LEU A 318 -19.09 -2.62 10.75
CA LEU A 318 -19.05 -1.74 11.91
C LEU A 318 -20.49 -1.45 12.36
N PRO A 319 -20.81 -1.60 13.66
CA PRO A 319 -22.16 -1.35 14.15
C PRO A 319 -22.44 0.14 14.18
N TRP A 320 -23.66 0.53 13.80
CA TRP A 320 -24.14 1.89 14.05
C TRP A 320 -24.82 1.94 15.43
N PRO A 321 -24.58 2.96 16.29
CA PRO A 321 -23.79 4.17 16.07
C PRO A 321 -22.43 4.19 16.80
N VAL A 322 -21.51 3.24 16.53
CA VAL A 322 -20.27 3.02 17.30
C VAL A 322 -19.36 4.24 17.48
N PHE A 323 -19.37 5.19 16.55
CA PHE A 323 -18.54 6.41 16.62
C PHE A 323 -19.30 7.65 17.10
N SER A 324 -20.55 7.52 17.58
CA SER A 324 -21.38 8.68 17.96
C SER A 324 -20.85 9.52 19.11
N GLY A 325 -20.09 8.90 20.04
CA GLY A 325 -19.43 9.57 21.16
C GLY A 325 -18.16 10.33 20.78
N LEU A 326 -17.57 10.04 19.61
CA LEU A 326 -16.25 10.51 19.18
C LEU A 326 -16.27 11.91 18.56
N VAL A 327 -16.87 12.88 19.26
CA VAL A 327 -17.13 14.25 18.76
C VAL A 327 -15.87 15.09 18.57
N ALA A 328 -14.75 14.70 19.18
CA ALA A 328 -13.45 15.36 19.05
C ALA A 328 -12.48 14.66 18.10
N LEU A 329 -12.90 13.58 17.43
CA LEU A 329 -12.00 12.72 16.67
C LEU A 329 -11.42 13.44 15.45
N GLU A 330 -10.11 13.33 15.28
CA GLU A 330 -9.31 13.95 14.23
C GLU A 330 -8.73 12.90 13.28
N ASP A 331 -8.18 11.80 13.80
CA ASP A 331 -7.57 10.74 12.99
C ASP A 331 -8.21 9.37 13.28
N MET A 332 -8.69 8.69 12.23
CA MET A 332 -9.25 7.34 12.30
C MET A 332 -8.55 6.39 11.32
N TYR A 333 -8.02 5.29 11.86
CA TYR A 333 -7.30 4.27 11.10
C TYR A 333 -8.05 2.94 11.16
N LEU A 334 -8.59 2.49 10.03
CA LEU A 334 -9.39 1.27 9.86
C LEU A 334 -8.82 0.33 8.80
N GLN A 335 -7.63 0.62 8.27
CA GLN A 335 -6.99 -0.17 7.23
C GLN A 335 -6.66 -1.60 7.62
N GLU A 336 -6.45 -2.47 6.63
CA GLU A 336 -6.09 -3.88 6.86
C GLU A 336 -7.15 -4.60 7.73
N ASN A 337 -8.41 -4.42 7.37
CA ASN A 337 -9.54 -5.14 7.93
C ASN A 337 -10.27 -5.88 6.79
N LYS A 338 -11.51 -6.31 7.01
CA LYS A 338 -12.33 -7.03 6.01
C LYS A 338 -13.67 -6.35 5.81
N ILE A 339 -13.74 -5.03 6.01
CA ILE A 339 -15.00 -4.28 6.03
C ILE A 339 -15.61 -4.31 4.64
N LYS A 340 -16.86 -4.78 4.53
CA LYS A 340 -17.58 -4.90 3.25
C LYS A 340 -18.43 -3.69 2.92
N THR A 341 -19.07 -3.12 3.94
CA THR A 341 -19.96 -1.96 3.81
C THR A 341 -19.84 -1.07 5.04
N LEU A 342 -20.19 0.20 4.87
CA LEU A 342 -20.24 1.19 5.94
C LEU A 342 -21.68 1.71 6.09
N PRO A 343 -22.24 1.78 7.30
CA PRO A 343 -23.56 2.37 7.51
C PRO A 343 -23.59 3.86 7.12
N LEU A 344 -24.66 4.32 6.46
CA LEU A 344 -24.79 5.70 5.95
C LEU A 344 -24.46 6.79 6.98
N LYS A 345 -24.88 6.59 8.24
CA LYS A 345 -24.72 7.57 9.33
C LYS A 345 -23.53 7.30 10.25
N ILE A 346 -22.59 6.44 9.84
CA ILE A 346 -21.47 6.01 10.70
C ILE A 346 -20.58 7.19 11.13
N PHE A 347 -20.43 8.21 10.29
CA PHE A 347 -19.61 9.40 10.54
C PHE A 347 -20.41 10.66 10.95
N GLN A 348 -21.70 10.53 11.26
CA GLN A 348 -22.59 11.68 11.46
C GLN A 348 -22.14 12.62 12.60
N ARG A 349 -21.43 12.09 13.60
CA ARG A 349 -20.99 12.85 14.79
C ARG A 349 -19.50 13.17 14.81
N THR A 350 -18.70 12.58 13.93
CA THR A 350 -17.24 12.77 13.84
C THR A 350 -16.91 13.95 12.91
N THR A 351 -17.49 15.13 13.16
CA THR A 351 -17.40 16.29 12.26
C THR A 351 -16.05 17.01 12.28
N LYS A 352 -15.16 16.64 13.22
CA LYS A 352 -13.78 17.14 13.32
C LYS A 352 -12.74 16.26 12.63
N LEU A 353 -13.16 15.16 12.00
CA LEU A 353 -12.24 14.21 11.40
C LEU A 353 -11.43 14.87 10.27
N LEU A 354 -10.11 14.75 10.37
CA LEU A 354 -9.10 15.28 9.45
C LEU A 354 -8.51 14.17 8.58
N ARG A 355 -8.32 12.96 9.12
CA ARG A 355 -7.77 11.81 8.39
C ARG A 355 -8.61 10.56 8.57
N LEU A 356 -8.90 9.90 7.44
CA LEU A 356 -9.58 8.61 7.39
C LEU A 356 -8.81 7.66 6.49
N ASP A 357 -8.25 6.60 7.08
CA ASP A 357 -7.59 5.51 6.34
C ASP A 357 -8.46 4.25 6.38
N LEU A 358 -8.97 3.87 5.21
CA LEU A 358 -9.81 2.69 4.97
C LEU A 358 -9.13 1.72 3.99
N ARG A 359 -7.83 1.88 3.71
CA ARG A 359 -7.16 1.07 2.69
C ARG A 359 -7.16 -0.43 3.05
N ASN A 360 -7.06 -1.29 2.04
CA ASN A 360 -7.00 -2.74 2.18
C ASN A 360 -8.15 -3.27 3.06
N ASN A 361 -9.37 -2.96 2.62
CA ASN A 361 -10.61 -3.54 3.14
C ASN A 361 -11.32 -4.27 1.98
N ASN A 362 -12.59 -4.64 2.15
CA ASN A 362 -13.35 -5.31 1.11
C ASN A 362 -14.58 -4.48 0.70
N LEU A 363 -14.44 -3.15 0.70
CA LEU A 363 -15.52 -2.23 0.36
C LEU A 363 -15.82 -2.34 -1.14
N THR A 364 -17.07 -2.64 -1.47
CA THR A 364 -17.55 -2.73 -2.87
C THR A 364 -18.38 -1.53 -3.28
N GLU A 365 -18.96 -0.83 -2.31
CA GLU A 365 -19.80 0.35 -2.50
C GLU A 365 -19.65 1.34 -1.36
N LEU A 366 -19.88 2.61 -1.67
CA LEU A 366 -20.06 3.67 -0.69
C LEU A 366 -21.47 4.24 -0.88
N VAL A 367 -22.24 4.33 0.20
CA VAL A 367 -23.62 4.85 0.11
C VAL A 367 -23.57 6.36 -0.14
N HIS A 368 -24.47 6.85 -1.00
CA HIS A 368 -24.58 8.28 -1.29
C HIS A 368 -24.73 9.10 0.00
N GLY A 369 -23.86 10.11 0.15
CA GLY A 369 -23.88 11.03 1.29
C GLY A 369 -23.19 10.52 2.56
N ILE A 370 -22.48 9.38 2.52
CA ILE A 370 -21.73 8.86 3.68
C ILE A 370 -20.71 9.86 4.27
N PHE A 371 -20.20 10.77 3.43
CA PHE A 371 -19.21 11.78 3.81
C PHE A 371 -19.80 13.17 4.07
N MET A 372 -21.14 13.34 4.05
CA MET A 372 -21.80 14.66 4.18
C MET A 372 -21.43 15.42 5.46
N SER A 373 -21.06 14.72 6.52
CA SER A 373 -20.68 15.32 7.81
C SER A 373 -19.16 15.53 7.97
N LEU A 374 -18.36 15.14 6.98
CA LEU A 374 -16.88 15.17 7.03
C LEU A 374 -16.29 16.42 6.35
N GLY A 375 -16.89 17.59 6.60
CA GLY A 375 -16.49 18.87 5.98
C GLY A 375 -15.11 19.39 6.36
N LYS A 376 -14.39 18.72 7.28
CA LYS A 376 -13.01 19.05 7.70
C LYS A 376 -11.96 18.02 7.26
N LEU A 377 -12.38 16.97 6.55
CA LEU A 377 -11.48 15.89 6.18
C LEU A 377 -10.47 16.38 5.15
N VAL A 378 -9.18 16.19 5.44
CA VAL A 378 -8.04 16.62 4.62
C VAL A 378 -7.42 15.45 3.86
N TYR A 379 -7.44 14.25 4.44
CA TYR A 379 -6.85 13.04 3.86
C TYR A 379 -7.83 11.86 3.89
N LEU A 380 -8.02 11.24 2.73
CA LEU A 380 -8.81 10.02 2.55
C LEU A 380 -8.03 8.97 1.76
N ASP A 381 -7.86 7.77 2.34
CA ASP A 381 -7.25 6.63 1.66
C ASP A 381 -8.24 5.47 1.56
N LEU A 382 -8.55 5.08 0.33
CA LEU A 382 -9.47 4.00 -0.05
C LEU A 382 -8.78 2.94 -0.91
N ARG A 383 -7.44 2.95 -1.04
CA ARG A 383 -6.70 1.98 -1.85
C ARG A 383 -6.98 0.54 -1.40
N GLY A 384 -6.90 -0.42 -2.33
CA GLY A 384 -7.18 -1.82 -2.02
C GLY A 384 -8.64 -2.06 -1.62
N ASN A 385 -9.58 -1.31 -2.21
CA ASN A 385 -11.01 -1.58 -2.15
C ASN A 385 -11.57 -1.53 -3.58
N GLU A 386 -12.50 -2.43 -3.91
CA GLU A 386 -13.08 -2.57 -5.25
C GLU A 386 -14.37 -1.73 -5.40
N ILE A 387 -14.27 -0.43 -5.10
CA ILE A 387 -15.42 0.47 -5.05
C ILE A 387 -15.80 0.93 -6.46
N GLN A 388 -17.10 0.90 -6.76
CA GLN A 388 -17.65 1.48 -7.99
C GLN A 388 -17.79 3.00 -7.89
N ALA A 389 -17.24 3.72 -8.88
CA ALA A 389 -17.37 5.16 -8.98
C ALA A 389 -18.81 5.57 -9.40
N TYR A 390 -19.34 6.63 -8.78
CA TYR A 390 -20.59 7.25 -9.16
C TYR A 390 -20.53 8.77 -8.89
N GLU A 391 -21.40 9.52 -9.56
CA GLU A 391 -21.38 10.98 -9.48
C GLU A 391 -21.59 11.47 -8.04
N ALA A 392 -20.80 12.48 -7.65
CA ALA A 392 -20.86 13.11 -6.34
C ALA A 392 -20.67 12.14 -5.14
N MET A 393 -20.00 11.00 -5.33
CA MET A 393 -19.75 10.05 -4.23
C MET A 393 -18.94 10.63 -3.07
N PHE A 394 -18.10 11.62 -3.35
CA PHE A 394 -17.28 12.36 -2.37
C PHE A 394 -17.93 13.67 -1.89
N SER A 395 -19.23 13.85 -2.12
CA SER A 395 -19.97 15.02 -1.63
C SER A 395 -19.88 15.15 -0.11
N GLY A 396 -19.72 16.39 0.37
CA GLY A 396 -19.43 16.72 1.77
C GLY A 396 -17.95 16.94 2.08
N LEU A 397 -17.03 16.45 1.23
CA LEU A 397 -15.58 16.61 1.41
C LEU A 397 -15.06 17.93 0.82
N GLY A 398 -15.45 19.06 1.44
CA GLY A 398 -15.20 20.40 0.88
C GLY A 398 -13.77 20.93 0.99
N VAL A 399 -12.94 20.37 1.86
CA VAL A 399 -11.54 20.80 2.11
C VAL A 399 -10.54 19.65 1.92
N LEU A 400 -10.95 18.59 1.24
CA LEU A 400 -10.09 17.43 1.01
C LEU A 400 -8.90 17.86 0.15
N GLU A 401 -7.69 17.65 0.66
CA GLU A 401 -6.46 17.97 -0.04
C GLU A 401 -5.93 16.74 -0.77
N LYS A 402 -5.99 15.56 -0.13
CA LYS A 402 -5.35 14.34 -0.65
C LYS A 402 -6.32 13.16 -0.67
N LEU A 403 -6.48 12.57 -1.85
CA LEU A 403 -7.33 11.41 -2.09
C LEU A 403 -6.47 10.27 -2.66
N ARG A 404 -6.51 9.09 -2.04
CA ARG A 404 -5.84 7.90 -2.55
C ARG A 404 -6.85 6.80 -2.81
N VAL A 405 -6.85 6.23 -4.01
CA VAL A 405 -7.89 5.29 -4.45
C VAL A 405 -7.31 4.11 -5.21
N HIS A 406 -8.06 3.00 -5.24
CA HIS A 406 -7.61 1.78 -5.92
C HIS A 406 -7.68 1.88 -7.45
N SER A 407 -8.61 2.66 -7.99
CA SER A 407 -8.82 2.82 -9.43
C SER A 407 -8.91 4.30 -9.79
N PHE A 408 -8.36 4.67 -10.94
CA PHE A 408 -8.44 6.03 -11.49
C PHE A 408 -9.88 6.50 -11.69
N THR A 409 -10.84 5.58 -11.92
CA THR A 409 -12.26 5.91 -12.09
C THR A 409 -12.84 6.64 -10.88
N LEU A 410 -12.35 6.34 -9.68
CA LEU A 410 -12.76 7.03 -8.45
C LEU A 410 -12.25 8.48 -8.43
N CYS A 411 -11.12 8.78 -9.06
CA CYS A 411 -10.63 10.16 -9.22
C CYS A 411 -11.54 11.00 -10.12
N CYS A 412 -12.38 10.40 -10.96
CA CYS A 412 -13.35 11.12 -11.77
C CYS A 412 -14.46 11.77 -10.94
N SER A 413 -14.71 11.24 -9.75
CA SER A 413 -15.70 11.76 -8.81
C SER A 413 -15.08 12.67 -7.75
N ARG A 414 -13.79 13.01 -7.86
CA ARG A 414 -13.06 13.80 -6.86
C ARG A 414 -13.81 15.11 -6.55
N PRO A 415 -13.80 15.57 -5.30
CA PRO A 415 -14.34 16.89 -4.98
C PRO A 415 -13.46 17.97 -5.63
N ALA A 416 -14.05 19.15 -5.84
CA ALA A 416 -13.35 20.28 -6.48
C ALA A 416 -12.10 20.74 -5.72
N SER A 417 -12.01 20.45 -4.41
CA SER A 417 -10.87 20.79 -3.55
C SER A 417 -9.61 19.98 -3.85
N VAL A 418 -9.74 18.77 -4.41
CA VAL A 418 -8.60 17.88 -4.72
C VAL A 418 -8.13 18.16 -6.13
N GLY A 419 -6.87 18.55 -6.32
CA GLY A 419 -6.28 18.74 -7.65
C GLY A 419 -6.11 17.42 -8.42
N ILE A 420 -5.81 17.51 -9.73
CA ILE A 420 -5.57 16.31 -10.56
C ILE A 420 -4.40 15.47 -10.04
N ASN A 421 -3.34 16.11 -9.57
CA ASN A 421 -2.15 15.43 -9.04
C ASN A 421 -2.32 14.95 -7.59
N ASP A 422 -3.36 15.42 -6.91
CA ASP A 422 -3.61 15.11 -5.50
C ASP A 422 -4.58 13.92 -5.32
N CYS A 423 -5.15 13.43 -6.43
CA CYS A 423 -5.82 12.14 -6.49
C CYS A 423 -4.86 11.06 -6.99
N GLU A 424 -4.30 10.27 -6.07
CA GLU A 424 -3.36 9.20 -6.38
C GLU A 424 -4.12 7.89 -6.65
N ALA A 425 -3.97 7.35 -7.86
CA ALA A 425 -4.49 6.05 -8.29
C ALA A 425 -3.45 5.32 -9.16
N PRO A 426 -3.49 3.97 -9.24
CA PRO A 426 -2.77 3.26 -10.30
C PRO A 426 -3.16 3.81 -11.67
N ALA A 427 -2.17 4.05 -12.54
CA ALA A 427 -2.40 4.68 -13.83
C ALA A 427 -3.26 3.79 -14.75
N ASP A 428 -4.36 4.33 -15.27
CA ASP A 428 -4.97 3.82 -16.51
C ASP A 428 -4.42 4.60 -17.69
N ILE A 429 -4.13 3.86 -18.76
CA ILE A 429 -3.24 4.21 -19.86
C ILE A 429 -4.05 4.73 -21.07
N PHE A 430 -5.35 4.39 -21.16
CA PHE A 430 -6.21 4.67 -22.33
C PHE A 430 -7.22 5.78 -22.10
N SER A 431 -7.78 5.74 -20.90
CA SER A 431 -9.08 6.32 -20.64
C SER A 431 -8.93 7.53 -19.75
N SER A 432 -9.74 8.54 -20.07
CA SER A 432 -9.96 9.65 -19.18
C SER A 432 -11.32 9.50 -18.51
N CYS A 433 -11.63 10.41 -17.60
CA CYS A 433 -12.96 10.45 -17.01
C CYS A 433 -14.07 10.68 -18.04
N THR A 434 -13.74 11.30 -19.18
CA THR A 434 -14.69 11.63 -20.23
C THR A 434 -14.72 10.62 -21.35
N ASN A 435 -13.59 10.06 -21.76
CA ASN A 435 -13.50 9.25 -22.98
C ASN A 435 -12.83 7.90 -22.73
N LEU A 436 -13.34 6.84 -23.38
CA LEU A 436 -12.68 5.54 -23.43
C LEU A 436 -11.31 5.64 -24.11
N ILE A 437 -11.25 6.35 -25.25
CA ILE A 437 -10.02 6.68 -25.98
C ILE A 437 -9.80 8.19 -25.91
N ASN A 438 -8.88 8.64 -25.07
CA ASN A 438 -8.63 10.08 -24.87
C ASN A 438 -7.92 10.78 -26.05
N LEU A 439 -7.42 10.00 -27.03
CA LEU A 439 -6.66 10.50 -28.18
C LEU A 439 -7.58 10.81 -29.37
N GLY A 440 -7.91 12.09 -29.55
CA GLY A 440 -8.88 12.57 -30.55
C GLY A 440 -8.65 12.02 -31.97
N PHE A 441 -7.43 12.07 -32.50
CA PHE A 441 -7.12 11.51 -33.83
C PHE A 441 -7.30 9.99 -33.89
N LEU A 442 -6.90 9.28 -32.82
CA LEU A 442 -6.99 7.83 -32.71
C LEU A 442 -8.46 7.36 -32.73
N SER A 443 -9.36 8.14 -32.11
CA SER A 443 -10.81 7.88 -32.12
C SER A 443 -11.44 7.97 -33.53
N VAL A 444 -10.80 8.67 -34.48
CA VAL A 444 -11.22 8.68 -35.89
C VAL A 444 -10.59 7.52 -36.65
N CYS A 445 -9.31 7.24 -36.40
CA CYS A 445 -8.59 6.14 -37.02
C CYS A 445 -9.22 4.77 -36.74
N ILE A 446 -9.78 4.55 -35.54
CA ILE A 446 -10.42 3.28 -35.20
C ILE A 446 -11.62 2.99 -36.10
N TRP A 447 -12.48 3.98 -36.36
CA TRP A 447 -13.61 3.84 -37.28
C TRP A 447 -13.16 3.55 -38.70
N PHE A 448 -12.17 4.30 -39.19
CA PHE A 448 -11.62 4.08 -40.52
C PHE A 448 -11.06 2.66 -40.66
N THR A 449 -10.26 2.21 -39.70
CA THR A 449 -9.64 0.89 -39.71
C THR A 449 -10.68 -0.23 -39.58
N ALA A 450 -11.70 -0.05 -38.73
CA ALA A 450 -12.81 -0.98 -38.57
C ALA A 450 -13.61 -1.15 -39.87
N ILE A 451 -13.99 -0.03 -40.50
CA ILE A 451 -14.74 -0.02 -41.77
C ILE A 451 -13.92 -0.72 -42.86
N MET A 452 -12.66 -0.35 -43.04
CA MET A 452 -11.82 -0.93 -44.09
C MET A 452 -11.58 -2.43 -43.86
N SER A 453 -11.39 -2.85 -42.61
CA SER A 453 -11.21 -4.26 -42.25
C SER A 453 -12.48 -5.08 -42.50
N VAL A 454 -13.66 -4.60 -42.10
CA VAL A 454 -14.91 -5.36 -42.33
C VAL A 454 -15.31 -5.32 -43.81
N PHE A 455 -15.49 -4.15 -44.38
CA PHE A 455 -16.03 -4.02 -45.74
C PHE A 455 -15.03 -4.45 -46.81
N GLY A 456 -13.73 -4.15 -46.64
CA GLY A 456 -12.69 -4.59 -47.56
C GLY A 456 -12.60 -6.11 -47.63
N ASN A 457 -12.59 -6.79 -46.49
CA ASN A 457 -12.56 -8.25 -46.43
C ASN A 457 -13.88 -8.88 -46.89
N MET A 458 -15.03 -8.29 -46.55
CA MET A 458 -16.34 -8.72 -47.05
C MET A 458 -16.40 -8.68 -48.59
N MET A 459 -15.94 -7.58 -49.19
CA MET A 459 -15.87 -7.47 -50.65
C MET A 459 -14.91 -8.51 -51.25
N ALA A 460 -13.78 -8.79 -50.60
CA ALA A 460 -12.84 -9.81 -51.05
C ALA A 460 -13.47 -11.22 -51.02
N VAL A 461 -14.22 -11.53 -49.97
CA VAL A 461 -15.00 -12.77 -49.84
C VAL A 461 -16.04 -12.89 -50.96
N ILE A 462 -16.88 -11.86 -51.14
CA ILE A 462 -17.93 -11.84 -52.17
C ILE A 462 -17.33 -12.00 -53.58
N TYR A 463 -16.22 -11.33 -53.86
CA TYR A 463 -15.51 -11.46 -55.13
C TYR A 463 -15.07 -12.90 -55.38
N ARG A 464 -14.47 -13.55 -54.39
CA ARG A 464 -14.00 -14.95 -54.50
C ARG A 464 -15.13 -15.95 -54.68
N ILE A 465 -16.26 -15.74 -54.00
CA ILE A 465 -17.47 -16.55 -54.17
C ILE A 465 -18.00 -16.41 -55.60
N ARG A 466 -18.15 -15.18 -56.11
CA ARG A 466 -18.64 -14.91 -57.47
C ARG A 466 -17.74 -15.49 -58.56
N GLU A 467 -16.43 -15.48 -58.34
CA GLU A 467 -15.44 -16.06 -59.25
C GLU A 467 -15.31 -17.59 -59.11
N GLY A 468 -16.04 -18.22 -58.19
CA GLY A 468 -15.93 -19.66 -57.93
C GLY A 468 -14.56 -20.09 -57.40
N THR A 469 -13.80 -19.17 -56.81
CA THR A 469 -12.44 -19.40 -56.29
C THR A 469 -12.40 -19.59 -54.77
N TRP A 470 -13.47 -19.28 -54.03
CA TRP A 470 -13.57 -19.32 -52.56
C TRP A 470 -12.81 -20.47 -51.86
N ILE A 471 -13.01 -21.70 -52.34
CA ILE A 471 -12.43 -22.94 -51.78
C ILE A 471 -11.89 -23.87 -52.87
N LYS A 472 -11.45 -23.29 -54.00
CA LYS A 472 -11.05 -24.07 -55.18
C LYS A 472 -9.68 -24.72 -55.00
N GLU A 473 -8.67 -23.90 -54.70
CA GLU A 473 -7.29 -24.34 -54.48
C GLU A 473 -6.88 -24.15 -53.00
N MET A 474 -5.80 -24.83 -52.58
CA MET A 474 -5.24 -24.71 -51.23
C MET A 474 -4.98 -23.23 -50.85
N ARG A 475 -4.35 -22.46 -51.74
CA ARG A 475 -4.12 -21.02 -51.57
C ARG A 475 -5.42 -20.26 -51.30
N ASP A 476 -6.48 -20.56 -52.06
CA ASP A 476 -7.72 -19.81 -51.95
C ASP A 476 -8.41 -20.07 -50.61
N ILE A 477 -8.32 -21.28 -50.08
CA ILE A 477 -8.82 -21.62 -48.73
C ILE A 477 -8.11 -20.78 -47.66
N PHE A 478 -6.77 -20.70 -47.70
CA PHE A 478 -6.02 -19.93 -46.71
C PHE A 478 -6.26 -18.43 -46.82
N ILE A 479 -6.32 -17.86 -48.03
CA ILE A 479 -6.62 -16.43 -48.20
C ILE A 479 -8.07 -16.13 -47.80
N SER A 480 -9.04 -16.97 -48.13
CA SER A 480 -10.43 -16.81 -47.69
C SER A 480 -10.55 -16.85 -46.17
N SER A 481 -9.76 -17.69 -45.50
CA SER A 481 -9.72 -17.77 -44.04
C SER A 481 -9.04 -16.55 -43.41
N LEU A 482 -7.97 -16.04 -44.03
CA LEU A 482 -7.35 -14.77 -43.65
C LEU A 482 -8.36 -13.61 -43.75
N CYS A 483 -9.20 -13.56 -44.80
CA CYS A 483 -10.26 -12.55 -44.92
C CYS A 483 -11.27 -12.63 -43.76
N LEU A 484 -11.65 -13.85 -43.36
CA LEU A 484 -12.57 -14.05 -42.24
C LEU A 484 -11.95 -13.62 -40.92
N SER A 485 -10.67 -13.95 -40.71
CA SER A 485 -9.92 -13.54 -39.53
C SER A 485 -9.80 -12.02 -39.42
N ASP A 486 -9.43 -11.34 -40.51
CA ASP A 486 -9.33 -9.88 -40.56
C ASP A 486 -10.69 -9.18 -40.39
N MET A 487 -11.78 -9.81 -40.83
CA MET A 487 -13.12 -9.33 -40.57
C MET A 487 -13.47 -9.41 -39.07
N CYS A 488 -13.05 -10.46 -38.37
CA CYS A 488 -13.20 -10.57 -36.90
C CYS A 488 -12.46 -9.44 -36.17
N MET A 489 -11.23 -9.09 -36.59
CA MET A 489 -10.49 -7.93 -36.08
C MET A 489 -11.29 -6.64 -36.28
N GLY A 490 -11.87 -6.46 -37.47
CA GLY A 490 -12.71 -5.30 -37.78
C GLY A 490 -13.98 -5.21 -36.91
N VAL A 491 -14.64 -6.34 -36.63
CA VAL A 491 -15.81 -6.39 -35.73
C VAL A 491 -15.41 -6.02 -34.30
N TYR A 492 -14.26 -6.52 -33.81
CA TYR A 492 -13.71 -6.09 -32.52
C TYR A 492 -13.52 -4.57 -32.48
N LEU A 493 -12.89 -3.96 -33.49
CA LEU A 493 -12.69 -2.52 -33.52
C LEU A 493 -14.01 -1.73 -33.57
N PHE A 494 -15.04 -2.25 -34.24
CA PHE A 494 -16.38 -1.64 -34.20
C PHE A 494 -16.99 -1.66 -32.80
N ILE A 495 -16.82 -2.77 -32.06
CA ILE A 495 -17.30 -2.86 -30.67
C ILE A 495 -16.63 -1.74 -29.84
N ILE A 496 -15.31 -1.61 -29.92
CA ILE A 496 -14.57 -0.56 -29.17
C ILE A 496 -14.99 0.84 -29.61
N ALA A 497 -15.08 1.10 -30.92
CA ALA A 497 -15.44 2.39 -31.48
C ALA A 497 -16.88 2.81 -31.12
N PHE A 498 -17.80 1.86 -31.08
CA PHE A 498 -19.18 2.08 -30.64
C PHE A 498 -19.24 2.38 -29.14
N THR A 499 -18.52 1.61 -28.32
CA THR A 499 -18.44 1.86 -26.87
C THR A 499 -17.84 3.24 -26.56
N ASP A 500 -16.81 3.68 -27.29
CA ASP A 500 -16.25 5.03 -27.14
C ASP A 500 -17.31 6.13 -27.37
N VAL A 501 -18.13 5.97 -28.41
CA VAL A 501 -19.23 6.92 -28.69
C VAL A 501 -20.30 6.88 -27.61
N GLN A 502 -20.68 5.68 -27.15
CA GLN A 502 -21.74 5.51 -26.16
C GLN A 502 -21.36 6.08 -24.78
N SER A 503 -20.09 5.96 -24.40
CA SER A 503 -19.58 6.34 -23.08
C SER A 503 -18.97 7.75 -23.03
N ARG A 504 -19.00 8.48 -24.15
CA ARG A 504 -18.39 9.81 -24.29
C ARG A 504 -19.01 10.82 -23.31
N GLY A 505 -18.14 11.52 -22.59
CA GLY A 505 -18.48 12.49 -21.55
C GLY A 505 -18.46 11.89 -20.14
N GLU A 506 -18.73 10.59 -19.98
CA GLU A 506 -18.98 9.96 -18.68
C GLU A 506 -18.28 8.59 -18.52
N TYR A 507 -17.22 8.34 -19.30
CA TYR A 507 -16.54 7.04 -19.32
C TYR A 507 -16.09 6.57 -17.94
N GLY A 508 -15.61 7.48 -17.07
CA GLY A 508 -15.16 7.13 -15.72
C GLY A 508 -16.23 6.40 -14.89
N TYR A 509 -17.51 6.73 -15.11
CA TYR A 509 -18.66 6.10 -14.45
C TYR A 509 -19.12 4.83 -15.17
N TYR A 510 -19.04 4.83 -16.50
CA TYR A 510 -19.42 3.69 -17.34
C TYR A 510 -18.38 2.55 -17.32
N HIS A 511 -17.12 2.84 -16.98
CA HIS A 511 -15.98 1.92 -17.06
C HIS A 511 -16.28 0.55 -16.44
N GLN A 512 -16.78 0.50 -15.20
CA GLN A 512 -17.05 -0.78 -14.52
C GLN A 512 -18.19 -1.57 -15.18
N GLN A 513 -19.21 -0.89 -15.72
CA GLN A 513 -20.29 -1.54 -16.45
C GLN A 513 -19.77 -2.14 -17.76
N TRP A 514 -18.87 -1.43 -18.45
CA TRP A 514 -18.22 -1.87 -19.68
C TRP A 514 -17.32 -3.08 -19.45
N THR A 515 -16.35 -2.97 -18.55
CA THR A 515 -15.34 -4.01 -18.31
C THR A 515 -15.98 -5.26 -17.73
N LYS A 516 -17.01 -5.16 -16.89
CA LYS A 516 -17.73 -6.36 -16.39
C LYS A 516 -18.76 -6.94 -17.38
N SER A 517 -18.86 -6.40 -18.60
CA SER A 517 -19.83 -6.88 -19.58
C SER A 517 -19.35 -8.12 -20.32
N ARG A 518 -20.29 -9.02 -20.66
CA ARG A 518 -20.03 -10.15 -21.56
C ARG A 518 -19.56 -9.72 -22.95
N LEU A 519 -19.89 -8.49 -23.35
CA LEU A 519 -19.48 -7.92 -24.63
C LEU A 519 -17.97 -7.65 -24.65
N CYS A 520 -17.41 -7.15 -23.54
CA CYS A 520 -15.96 -6.97 -23.39
C CYS A 520 -15.21 -8.30 -23.42
N ASP A 521 -15.69 -9.32 -22.70
CA ASP A 521 -15.13 -10.67 -22.76
C ASP A 521 -15.18 -11.25 -24.19
N ALA A 522 -16.32 -11.14 -24.86
CA ALA A 522 -16.48 -11.61 -26.23
C ALA A 522 -15.57 -10.85 -27.21
N ALA A 523 -15.38 -9.55 -27.02
CA ALA A 523 -14.46 -8.73 -27.80
C ALA A 523 -13.01 -9.21 -27.62
N GLY A 524 -12.61 -9.54 -26.39
CA GLY A 524 -11.29 -10.09 -26.06
C GLY A 524 -11.01 -11.46 -26.68
N VAL A 525 -12.00 -12.36 -26.64
CA VAL A 525 -11.91 -13.66 -27.33
C VAL A 525 -11.79 -13.46 -28.84
N LEU A 526 -12.61 -12.57 -29.40
CA LEU A 526 -12.67 -12.31 -30.83
C LEU A 526 -11.33 -11.76 -31.36
N VAL A 527 -10.76 -10.77 -30.69
CA VAL A 527 -9.47 -10.16 -31.10
C VAL A 527 -8.31 -11.14 -30.94
N THR A 528 -8.30 -11.94 -29.87
CA THR A 528 -7.26 -12.95 -29.65
C THR A 528 -7.33 -14.03 -30.72
N ALA A 529 -8.51 -14.61 -30.95
CA ALA A 529 -8.69 -15.65 -31.97
C ALA A 529 -8.36 -15.12 -33.38
N SER A 530 -8.75 -13.88 -33.70
CA SER A 530 -8.43 -13.23 -34.96
C SER A 530 -6.91 -13.03 -35.14
N SER A 531 -6.22 -12.48 -34.14
CA SER A 531 -4.77 -12.25 -34.18
C SER A 531 -4.00 -13.56 -34.42
N GLU A 532 -4.31 -14.60 -33.65
CA GLU A 532 -3.61 -15.89 -33.72
C GLU A 532 -3.94 -16.66 -35.01
N ALA A 533 -5.20 -16.63 -35.46
CA ALA A 533 -5.59 -17.26 -36.72
C ALA A 533 -4.90 -16.58 -37.92
N SER A 534 -4.89 -15.24 -37.97
CA SER A 534 -4.23 -14.48 -39.05
C SER A 534 -2.75 -14.83 -39.16
N THR A 535 -2.02 -14.83 -38.04
CA THR A 535 -0.58 -15.16 -37.98
C THR A 535 -0.29 -16.57 -38.54
N LEU A 536 -1.11 -17.55 -38.16
CA LEU A 536 -0.99 -18.93 -38.64
C LEU A 536 -1.41 -19.10 -40.11
N PHE A 537 -2.40 -18.36 -40.60
CA PHE A 537 -2.76 -18.40 -42.02
C PHE A 537 -1.67 -17.79 -42.90
N ILE A 538 -0.97 -16.75 -42.44
CA ILE A 538 0.19 -16.18 -43.14
C ILE A 538 1.33 -17.20 -43.23
N LEU A 539 1.57 -17.97 -42.16
CA LEU A 539 2.50 -19.09 -42.18
C LEU A 539 2.06 -20.17 -43.18
N ALA A 540 0.79 -20.58 -43.16
CA ALA A 540 0.25 -21.58 -44.08
C ALA A 540 0.37 -21.15 -45.55
N ILE A 541 0.09 -19.87 -45.85
CA ILE A 541 0.30 -19.28 -47.19
C ILE A 541 1.78 -19.34 -47.58
N THR A 542 2.69 -19.01 -46.66
CA THR A 542 4.14 -19.04 -46.93
C THR A 542 4.63 -20.47 -47.23
N LEU A 543 4.19 -21.46 -46.46
CA LEU A 543 4.56 -22.87 -46.67
C LEU A 543 3.98 -23.44 -47.97
N ASP A 544 2.72 -23.13 -48.29
CA ASP A 544 2.11 -23.50 -49.57
C ASP A 544 2.89 -22.91 -50.75
N ARG A 545 3.26 -21.62 -50.69
CA ARG A 545 4.04 -20.98 -51.76
C ARG A 545 5.44 -21.58 -51.89
N TYR A 546 6.12 -21.85 -50.78
CA TYR A 546 7.43 -22.51 -50.80
C TYR A 546 7.38 -23.89 -51.45
N THR A 547 6.39 -24.71 -51.09
CA THR A 547 6.24 -26.07 -51.62
C THR A 547 5.94 -26.09 -53.12
N VAL A 548 5.14 -25.15 -53.63
CA VAL A 548 4.90 -24.99 -55.09
C VAL A 548 6.19 -24.73 -55.86
N PHE A 549 7.08 -23.88 -55.37
CA PHE A 549 8.34 -23.56 -56.06
C PHE A 549 9.38 -24.67 -55.95
N LYS A 550 9.46 -25.34 -54.80
CA LYS A 550 10.44 -26.40 -54.57
C LYS A 550 10.08 -27.71 -55.26
N TYR A 551 8.79 -28.04 -55.33
CA TYR A 551 8.30 -29.33 -55.83
C TYR A 551 7.20 -29.17 -56.90
N PRO A 552 7.51 -28.57 -58.07
CA PRO A 552 6.51 -28.18 -59.07
C PRO A 552 5.70 -29.35 -59.68
N PHE A 553 6.17 -30.60 -59.57
CA PHE A 553 5.50 -31.80 -60.09
C PHE A 553 4.84 -32.68 -59.01
N SER A 554 4.91 -32.28 -57.74
CA SER A 554 4.36 -33.08 -56.63
C SER A 554 2.86 -32.81 -56.44
N GLN A 555 2.01 -33.63 -57.06
CA GLN A 555 0.54 -33.50 -56.90
C GLN A 555 0.03 -33.92 -55.51
N ASN A 556 0.80 -34.72 -54.76
CA ASN A 556 0.37 -35.21 -53.45
C ASN A 556 0.38 -34.15 -52.34
N VAL A 557 1.16 -33.07 -52.50
CA VAL A 557 1.35 -32.02 -51.47
C VAL A 557 0.25 -30.97 -51.48
N HIS A 558 -0.36 -30.70 -52.64
CA HIS A 558 -1.34 -29.61 -52.80
C HIS A 558 -2.80 -30.11 -52.85
N LYS A 559 -3.14 -31.12 -52.03
CA LYS A 559 -4.51 -31.64 -51.96
C LYS A 559 -5.42 -30.70 -51.19
N ARG A 560 -6.63 -30.46 -51.73
CA ARG A 560 -7.68 -29.65 -51.09
C ARG A 560 -8.08 -30.17 -49.70
N SER A 561 -8.08 -31.48 -49.49
CA SER A 561 -8.40 -32.08 -48.20
C SER A 561 -7.42 -31.68 -47.10
N ILE A 562 -6.12 -31.61 -47.42
CA ILE A 562 -5.07 -31.16 -46.49
C ILE A 562 -5.31 -29.70 -46.13
N ALA A 563 -5.60 -28.85 -47.11
CA ALA A 563 -5.86 -27.43 -46.87
C ALA A 563 -7.07 -27.20 -45.93
N ILE A 564 -8.16 -27.95 -46.13
CA ILE A 564 -9.35 -27.87 -45.27
C ILE A 564 -9.02 -28.36 -43.85
N ALA A 565 -8.30 -29.48 -43.72
CA ALA A 565 -7.88 -29.98 -42.41
C ALA A 565 -6.98 -28.99 -41.68
N SER A 566 -5.97 -28.42 -42.35
CA SER A 566 -5.10 -27.38 -41.78
C SER A 566 -5.88 -26.14 -41.37
N MET A 567 -6.83 -25.68 -42.19
CA MET A 567 -7.70 -24.55 -41.86
C MET A 567 -8.52 -24.81 -40.59
N ILE A 568 -9.13 -26.00 -40.46
CA ILE A 568 -9.91 -26.38 -39.28
C ILE A 568 -9.01 -26.40 -38.04
N VAL A 569 -7.82 -26.99 -38.14
CA VAL A 569 -6.85 -27.05 -37.02
C VAL A 569 -6.42 -25.65 -36.58
N ILE A 570 -6.11 -24.75 -37.52
CA ILE A 570 -5.73 -23.36 -37.21
C ILE A 570 -6.85 -22.64 -36.47
N TRP A 571 -8.09 -22.73 -36.95
CA TRP A 571 -9.23 -22.11 -36.27
C TRP A 571 -9.48 -22.69 -34.88
N ILE A 572 -9.42 -24.02 -34.73
CA ILE A 572 -9.57 -24.67 -33.42
C ILE A 572 -8.48 -24.18 -32.48
N PHE A 573 -7.22 -24.16 -32.91
CA PHE A 573 -6.12 -23.67 -32.09
C PHE A 573 -6.36 -22.22 -31.64
N ALA A 574 -6.65 -21.32 -32.58
CA ALA A 574 -6.85 -19.90 -32.31
C ALA A 574 -8.03 -19.65 -31.35
N ILE A 575 -9.14 -20.40 -31.51
CA ILE A 575 -10.29 -20.30 -30.60
C ILE A 575 -9.93 -20.86 -29.23
N VAL A 576 -9.27 -22.02 -29.16
CA VAL A 576 -8.87 -22.64 -27.88
C VAL A 576 -7.99 -21.71 -27.07
N VAL A 577 -6.94 -21.14 -27.66
CA VAL A 577 -6.06 -20.19 -26.93
C VAL A 577 -6.80 -18.92 -26.50
N ALA A 578 -7.81 -18.48 -27.26
CA ALA A 578 -8.64 -17.34 -26.85
C ALA A 578 -9.59 -17.66 -25.68
N ILE A 579 -10.01 -18.91 -25.49
CA ILE A 579 -10.96 -19.27 -24.42
C ILE A 579 -10.31 -19.90 -23.18
N ILE A 580 -9.04 -20.32 -23.24
CA ILE A 580 -8.28 -20.85 -22.09
C ILE A 580 -8.45 -20.01 -20.81
N PRO A 581 -8.41 -18.65 -20.84
CA PRO A 581 -8.53 -17.84 -19.64
C PRO A 581 -9.80 -18.08 -18.81
N PHE A 582 -10.89 -18.53 -19.44
CA PHE A 582 -12.15 -18.80 -18.74
C PHE A 582 -12.16 -20.15 -18.01
N PHE A 583 -11.27 -21.08 -18.35
CA PHE A 583 -11.21 -22.41 -17.73
C PHE A 583 -10.31 -22.45 -16.49
N PHE A 584 -9.45 -21.44 -16.30
CA PHE A 584 -8.46 -21.40 -15.20
C PHE A 584 -8.53 -20.08 -14.41
N PRO A 585 -9.67 -19.76 -13.76
CA PRO A 585 -9.88 -18.47 -13.12
C PRO A 585 -8.87 -18.16 -11.99
N ASP A 586 -8.35 -19.18 -11.31
CA ASP A 586 -7.36 -19.01 -10.25
C ASP A 586 -6.01 -18.51 -10.80
N PHE A 587 -5.60 -18.99 -11.97
CA PHE A 587 -4.37 -18.54 -12.63
C PHE A 587 -4.53 -17.16 -13.25
N PHE A 588 -5.71 -16.85 -13.81
CA PHE A 588 -5.96 -15.60 -14.54
C PHE A 588 -6.66 -14.51 -13.70
N GLY A 589 -6.94 -14.75 -12.42
CA GLY A 589 -7.62 -13.81 -11.51
C GLY A 589 -9.02 -13.36 -11.96
N GLY A 590 -9.74 -14.19 -12.73
CA GLY A 590 -11.14 -13.99 -13.12
C GLY A 590 -11.46 -12.80 -14.05
N SER A 591 -10.47 -12.02 -14.48
CA SER A 591 -10.67 -10.75 -15.22
C SER A 591 -9.67 -10.56 -16.36
N PHE A 592 -9.31 -11.63 -17.07
CA PHE A 592 -8.19 -11.59 -18.03
C PHE A 592 -8.35 -10.52 -19.13
N TYR A 593 -9.46 -10.54 -19.88
CA TYR A 593 -9.72 -9.56 -20.94
C TYR A 593 -10.21 -8.22 -20.40
N THR A 594 -10.99 -8.25 -19.32
CA THR A 594 -11.72 -7.11 -18.77
C THR A 594 -10.87 -6.14 -17.98
N ARG A 595 -9.59 -6.45 -17.73
CA ARG A 595 -8.61 -5.56 -17.11
C ARG A 595 -8.25 -4.35 -17.94
N SER A 596 -8.33 -4.47 -19.27
CA SER A 596 -8.07 -3.37 -20.16
C SER A 596 -9.36 -2.72 -20.61
N SER A 597 -9.38 -1.40 -20.65
CA SER A 597 -10.49 -0.60 -21.19
C SER A 597 -10.86 -0.98 -22.63
N VAL A 598 -9.90 -1.52 -23.40
CA VAL A 598 -10.09 -2.02 -24.79
C VAL A 598 -10.27 -3.55 -24.88
N CYS A 599 -10.39 -4.25 -23.75
CA CYS A 599 -10.70 -5.68 -23.69
C CYS A 599 -9.64 -6.61 -24.31
N ILE A 600 -8.38 -6.19 -24.40
CA ILE A 600 -7.25 -7.01 -24.88
C ILE A 600 -6.16 -7.08 -23.81
N SER A 601 -5.63 -8.29 -23.57
CA SER A 601 -4.61 -8.55 -22.56
C SER A 601 -3.22 -8.65 -23.21
N LEU A 602 -2.66 -7.51 -23.61
CA LEU A 602 -1.31 -7.42 -24.14
C LEU A 602 -0.28 -7.15 -23.01
N PRO A 603 0.87 -7.82 -23.00
CA PRO A 603 1.83 -7.75 -21.91
C PRO A 603 2.87 -6.64 -22.17
N LEU A 604 2.42 -5.41 -22.42
CA LEU A 604 3.35 -4.29 -22.63
C LEU A 604 3.33 -3.29 -21.46
N THR A 605 2.70 -3.64 -20.35
CA THR A 605 2.83 -2.91 -19.09
C THR A 605 4.15 -3.24 -18.38
N PRO A 606 4.74 -2.29 -17.64
CA PRO A 606 5.99 -2.51 -16.91
C PRO A 606 5.92 -3.68 -15.92
N THR A 607 7.06 -4.33 -15.68
CA THR A 607 7.21 -5.47 -14.76
C THR A 607 6.77 -5.20 -13.32
N THR A 608 6.68 -3.93 -12.90
CA THR A 608 6.22 -3.49 -11.58
C THR A 608 4.72 -3.68 -11.35
N LEU A 609 3.94 -3.95 -12.41
CA LEU A 609 2.49 -4.14 -12.40
C LEU A 609 2.08 -5.52 -12.96
N GLN A 610 2.91 -6.57 -12.79
CA GLN A 610 2.61 -7.91 -13.30
C GLN A 610 1.32 -8.49 -12.67
N TYR A 611 0.27 -8.57 -13.48
CA TYR A 611 -1.03 -9.12 -13.10
C TYR A 611 -1.09 -10.63 -13.37
N SER A 612 -1.95 -11.36 -12.66
CA SER A 612 -2.08 -12.82 -12.83
C SER A 612 -2.38 -13.24 -14.28
N GLY A 613 -1.60 -14.16 -14.83
CA GLY A 613 -1.71 -14.60 -16.22
C GLY A 613 -0.93 -13.77 -17.25
N TRP A 614 -0.07 -12.85 -16.83
CA TRP A 614 0.80 -12.08 -17.74
C TRP A 614 1.75 -12.98 -18.55
N GLU A 615 2.22 -14.09 -17.95
CA GLU A 615 3.10 -15.07 -18.61
C GLU A 615 2.45 -15.67 -19.84
N TYR A 616 1.14 -15.92 -19.76
CA TYR A 616 0.35 -16.45 -20.86
C TYR A 616 0.29 -15.46 -22.03
N SER A 617 -0.01 -14.19 -21.74
CA SER A 617 -0.02 -13.13 -22.76
C SER A 617 1.35 -12.95 -23.42
N VAL A 618 2.44 -13.00 -22.66
CA VAL A 618 3.82 -12.95 -23.19
C VAL A 618 4.11 -14.15 -24.08
N GLY A 619 3.78 -15.35 -23.60
CA GLY A 619 3.99 -16.59 -24.33
C GLY A 619 3.28 -16.58 -25.69
N LEU A 620 2.02 -16.12 -25.72
CA LEU A 620 1.20 -16.09 -26.93
C LEU A 620 1.59 -14.93 -27.86
N PHE A 621 1.42 -13.68 -27.41
CA PHE A 621 1.53 -12.52 -28.29
C PHE A 621 2.96 -12.13 -28.65
N ILE A 622 3.94 -12.47 -27.81
CA ILE A 622 5.35 -12.14 -28.06
C ILE A 622 6.10 -13.38 -28.54
N VAL A 623 6.22 -14.42 -27.69
CA VAL A 623 7.13 -15.54 -27.96
C VAL A 623 6.66 -16.38 -29.15
N PHE A 624 5.41 -16.83 -29.14
CA PHE A 624 4.85 -17.67 -30.19
C PHE A 624 4.77 -16.92 -31.52
N ASN A 625 4.22 -15.70 -31.54
CA ASN A 625 4.13 -14.91 -32.77
C ASN A 625 5.51 -14.58 -33.35
N LEU A 626 6.50 -14.20 -32.53
CA LEU A 626 7.87 -13.95 -33.02
C LEU A 626 8.48 -15.21 -33.65
N PHE A 627 8.27 -16.38 -33.06
CA PHE A 627 8.72 -17.65 -33.62
C PHE A 627 8.06 -17.94 -34.97
N VAL A 628 6.75 -17.71 -35.09
CA VAL A 628 6.03 -17.87 -36.38
C VAL A 628 6.56 -16.88 -37.42
N TYR A 629 6.72 -15.60 -37.08
CA TYR A 629 7.23 -14.59 -38.01
C TYR A 629 8.67 -14.87 -38.44
N PHE A 630 9.51 -15.45 -37.58
CA PHE A 630 10.84 -15.91 -37.96
C PHE A 630 10.78 -16.97 -39.08
N ILE A 631 9.91 -17.98 -38.94
CA ILE A 631 9.71 -19.02 -39.97
C ILE A 631 9.16 -18.40 -41.24
N VAL A 632 8.21 -17.48 -41.13
CA VAL A 632 7.61 -16.77 -42.26
C VAL A 632 8.68 -16.00 -43.05
N VAL A 633 9.51 -15.19 -42.38
CA VAL A 633 10.60 -14.43 -43.00
C VAL A 633 11.62 -15.35 -43.67
N ALA A 634 12.03 -16.43 -42.99
CA ALA A 634 12.92 -17.44 -43.58
C ALA A 634 12.30 -18.07 -44.83
N GLY A 635 11.01 -18.43 -44.78
CA GLY A 635 10.24 -18.95 -45.90
C GLY A 635 10.22 -17.99 -47.09
N GLN A 636 10.02 -16.69 -46.86
CA GLN A 636 10.09 -15.67 -47.93
C GLN A 636 11.47 -15.63 -48.58
N ILE A 637 12.55 -15.63 -47.80
CA ILE A 637 13.93 -15.63 -48.32
C ILE A 637 14.15 -16.86 -49.23
N PHE A 638 13.70 -18.05 -48.81
CA PHE A 638 13.82 -19.26 -49.61
C PHE A 638 13.00 -19.19 -50.90
N ILE A 639 11.76 -18.68 -50.86
CA ILE A 639 10.93 -18.48 -52.06
C ILE A 639 11.66 -17.57 -53.05
N PHE A 640 12.18 -16.42 -52.61
CA PHE A 640 12.90 -15.49 -53.49
C PHE A 640 14.19 -16.09 -54.06
N LYS A 641 14.93 -16.86 -53.25
CA LYS A 641 16.13 -17.57 -53.70
C LYS A 641 15.79 -18.59 -54.77
N GLU A 642 14.70 -19.34 -54.61
CA GLU A 642 14.28 -20.35 -55.58
C GLU A 642 13.78 -19.71 -56.89
N ILE A 643 13.05 -18.59 -56.80
CA ILE A 643 12.63 -17.80 -57.97
C ILE A 643 13.84 -17.32 -58.77
N ARG A 644 14.90 -16.83 -58.10
CA ARG A 644 16.15 -16.38 -58.76
C ARG A 644 16.95 -17.53 -59.34
N ARG A 645 17.08 -18.64 -58.60
CA ARG A 645 17.87 -19.81 -59.01
C ARG A 645 17.31 -20.47 -60.26
N SER A 646 15.99 -20.47 -60.40
CA SER A 646 15.32 -21.29 -61.40
C SER A 646 15.32 -20.72 -62.82
N GLY A 647 15.97 -19.57 -63.09
CA GLY A 647 16.18 -18.99 -64.43
C GLY A 647 14.91 -18.60 -65.20
N VAL A 648 15.00 -17.59 -66.08
CA VAL A 648 13.89 -17.14 -66.95
C VAL A 648 13.68 -18.17 -68.07
N GLN A 649 12.86 -19.19 -67.81
CA GLN A 649 12.25 -19.99 -68.87
C GLN A 649 10.88 -19.38 -69.22
N ASN A 650 10.61 -19.18 -70.52
CA ASN A 650 9.39 -18.58 -71.11
C ASN A 650 8.12 -19.43 -70.91
N ASP A 651 7.80 -19.82 -69.67
CA ASP A 651 6.52 -20.44 -69.34
C ASP A 651 5.57 -19.40 -68.75
N LYS A 652 4.52 -19.06 -69.52
CA LYS A 652 3.42 -18.17 -69.11
C LYS A 652 2.75 -18.61 -67.81
N LYS A 653 2.79 -19.91 -67.46
CA LYS A 653 2.27 -20.42 -66.18
C LYS A 653 3.17 -19.99 -65.02
N ARG A 654 4.49 -20.06 -65.20
CA ARG A 654 5.47 -19.73 -64.17
C ARG A 654 5.59 -18.22 -63.93
N GLU A 655 5.47 -17.39 -64.96
CA GLU A 655 5.35 -15.94 -64.80
C GLU A 655 4.15 -15.53 -63.94
N ARG A 656 3.00 -16.21 -64.13
CA ARG A 656 1.81 -16.01 -63.29
C ARG A 656 2.07 -16.39 -61.83
N GLU A 657 2.71 -17.53 -61.58
CA GLU A 657 3.06 -17.97 -60.21
C GLU A 657 4.04 -17.00 -59.53
N ILE A 658 5.04 -16.48 -60.26
CA ILE A 658 5.97 -15.45 -59.75
C ILE A 658 5.22 -14.17 -59.40
N ALA A 659 4.32 -13.71 -60.27
CA ALA A 659 3.51 -12.53 -60.00
C ALA A 659 2.63 -12.74 -58.76
N VAL A 660 1.97 -13.89 -58.62
CA VAL A 660 1.15 -14.21 -57.45
C VAL A 660 2.01 -14.25 -56.17
N ALA A 661 3.16 -14.91 -56.21
CA ALA A 661 4.09 -15.00 -55.09
C ALA A 661 4.55 -13.63 -54.60
N LYS A 662 4.90 -12.71 -55.51
CA LYS A 662 5.28 -11.33 -55.15
C LYS A 662 4.16 -10.57 -54.43
N ASN A 663 2.90 -10.74 -54.85
CA ASN A 663 1.77 -10.07 -54.17
C ASN A 663 1.50 -10.65 -52.78
N LEU A 664 1.64 -11.98 -52.61
CA LEU A 664 1.50 -12.62 -51.29
C LEU A 664 2.70 -12.32 -50.38
N SER A 665 3.88 -12.11 -50.95
CA SER A 665 5.05 -11.63 -50.19
C SER A 665 4.81 -10.23 -49.62
N ALA A 666 4.08 -9.37 -50.34
CA ALA A 666 3.73 -8.03 -49.85
C ALA A 666 2.83 -8.08 -48.61
N VAL A 667 1.87 -9.01 -48.56
CA VAL A 667 1.02 -9.27 -47.37
C VAL A 667 1.89 -9.67 -46.18
N VAL A 668 2.80 -10.61 -46.39
CA VAL A 668 3.71 -11.09 -45.34
C VAL A 668 4.60 -9.98 -44.80
N ILE A 669 5.12 -9.12 -45.70
CA ILE A 669 5.99 -8.01 -45.32
C ILE A 669 5.21 -6.94 -44.53
N SER A 670 4.00 -6.55 -44.96
CA SER A 670 3.20 -5.59 -44.20
C SER A 670 2.90 -6.08 -42.79
N ASP A 671 2.58 -7.37 -42.68
CA ASP A 671 2.29 -7.99 -41.39
C ASP A 671 3.50 -7.99 -40.45
N THR A 672 4.65 -8.42 -40.97
CA THR A 672 5.91 -8.44 -40.23
C THR A 672 6.32 -7.05 -39.75
N LEU A 673 6.12 -6.02 -40.59
CA LEU A 673 6.45 -4.63 -40.24
C LEU A 673 5.60 -4.07 -39.10
N CYS A 674 4.38 -4.56 -38.91
CA CYS A 674 3.54 -4.12 -37.79
C CYS A 674 3.86 -4.86 -36.48
N TRP A 675 4.30 -6.13 -36.56
CA TRP A 675 4.62 -6.92 -35.37
C TRP A 675 6.02 -6.68 -34.80
N ILE A 676 7.00 -6.26 -35.60
CA ILE A 676 8.35 -5.92 -35.11
C ILE A 676 8.29 -4.84 -34.02
N PRO A 677 7.61 -3.69 -34.21
CA PRO A 677 7.45 -2.69 -33.16
C PRO A 677 6.83 -3.23 -31.87
N VAL A 678 5.81 -4.10 -31.99
CA VAL A 678 5.13 -4.72 -30.84
C VAL A 678 6.07 -5.62 -30.06
N ALA A 679 6.86 -6.44 -30.76
CA ALA A 679 7.86 -7.30 -30.13
C ALA A 679 8.97 -6.50 -29.42
N ILE A 680 9.44 -5.40 -30.03
CA ILE A 680 10.46 -4.51 -29.42
C ILE A 680 9.90 -3.86 -28.15
N VAL A 681 8.71 -3.29 -28.23
CA VAL A 681 8.06 -2.65 -27.08
C VAL A 681 7.79 -3.67 -25.97
N GLY A 682 7.33 -4.87 -26.32
CA GLY A 682 7.15 -5.96 -25.36
C GLY A 682 8.46 -6.37 -24.69
N PHE A 683 9.56 -6.44 -25.44
CA PHE A 683 10.88 -6.71 -24.87
C PHE A 683 11.33 -5.61 -23.90
N PHE A 684 11.12 -4.34 -24.22
CA PHE A 684 11.44 -3.23 -23.32
C PHE A 684 10.59 -3.25 -22.04
N ALA A 685 9.28 -3.47 -22.17
CA ALA A 685 8.38 -3.61 -21.03
C ALA A 685 8.81 -4.73 -20.08
N LEU A 686 9.22 -5.89 -20.62
CA LEU A 686 9.75 -7.02 -19.85
C LEU A 686 11.08 -6.74 -19.14
N ASN A 687 11.86 -5.77 -19.62
CA ASN A 687 13.10 -5.34 -18.98
C ASN A 687 12.89 -4.15 -18.01
N GLY A 688 11.65 -3.79 -17.69
CA GLY A 688 11.32 -2.73 -16.74
C GLY A 688 11.56 -1.32 -17.28
N ILE A 689 11.61 -1.15 -18.61
CA ILE A 689 11.66 0.17 -19.24
C ILE A 689 10.23 0.68 -19.41
N ASP A 690 9.93 1.84 -18.81
CA ASP A 690 8.62 2.47 -18.92
C ASP A 690 8.36 2.94 -20.35
N VAL A 691 7.32 2.38 -20.97
CA VAL A 691 6.82 2.79 -22.27
C VAL A 691 5.73 3.82 -22.05
N THR A 692 5.77 4.95 -22.76
CA THR A 692 4.75 6.00 -22.59
C THR A 692 3.37 5.48 -22.98
N ASN A 693 2.36 5.93 -22.24
CA ASN A 693 0.97 5.50 -22.43
C ASN A 693 0.47 5.71 -23.87
N ASP A 694 0.91 6.79 -24.51
CA ASP A 694 0.57 7.10 -25.89
C ASP A 694 1.05 6.02 -26.87
N VAL A 695 2.29 5.54 -26.73
CA VAL A 695 2.88 4.52 -27.63
C VAL A 695 2.06 3.23 -27.57
N TYR A 696 1.65 2.84 -26.36
CA TYR A 696 0.84 1.64 -26.17
C TYR A 696 -0.55 1.78 -26.80
N ALA A 697 -1.20 2.94 -26.66
CA ALA A 697 -2.49 3.22 -27.29
C ALA A 697 -2.41 3.16 -28.84
N TRP A 698 -1.34 3.71 -29.43
CA TRP A 698 -1.09 3.63 -30.88
C TRP A 698 -0.91 2.19 -31.37
N ILE A 699 -0.22 1.35 -30.60
CA ILE A 699 0.00 -0.05 -30.98
C ILE A 699 -1.33 -0.80 -31.10
N ILE A 700 -2.20 -0.68 -30.10
CA ILE A 700 -3.45 -1.42 -30.05
C ILE A 700 -4.46 -0.92 -31.08
N VAL A 701 -4.65 0.39 -31.16
CA VAL A 701 -5.75 0.96 -31.95
C VAL A 701 -5.37 1.07 -33.43
N PHE A 702 -4.07 1.17 -33.74
CA PHE A 702 -3.61 1.41 -35.10
C PHE A 702 -2.61 0.38 -35.61
N VAL A 703 -1.50 0.09 -34.92
CA VAL A 703 -0.44 -0.78 -35.48
C VAL A 703 -0.90 -2.23 -35.66
N LEU A 704 -1.55 -2.82 -34.66
CA LEU A 704 -2.05 -4.19 -34.75
C LEU A 704 -3.17 -4.36 -35.80
N PRO A 705 -4.19 -3.49 -35.87
CA PRO A 705 -5.32 -3.71 -36.76
C PRO A 705 -5.13 -3.22 -38.20
N VAL A 706 -4.13 -2.38 -38.48
CA VAL A 706 -3.98 -1.76 -39.82
C VAL A 706 -3.73 -2.80 -40.92
N ASN A 707 -3.09 -3.92 -40.60
CA ASN A 707 -2.86 -5.00 -41.57
C ASN A 707 -4.18 -5.56 -42.09
N SER A 708 -5.15 -5.81 -41.20
CA SER A 708 -6.47 -6.31 -41.56
C SER A 708 -7.21 -5.38 -42.55
N ALA A 709 -6.96 -4.07 -42.48
CA ALA A 709 -7.50 -3.09 -43.42
C ALA A 709 -6.78 -3.06 -44.78
N ILE A 710 -5.45 -3.28 -44.79
CA ILE A 710 -4.61 -3.22 -45.99
C ILE A 710 -4.70 -4.51 -46.82
N ASN A 711 -4.81 -5.66 -46.13
CA ASN A 711 -4.81 -7.01 -46.66
C ASN A 711 -5.70 -7.21 -47.92
N PRO A 712 -6.99 -6.81 -47.93
CA PRO A 712 -7.85 -6.91 -49.11
C PRO A 712 -7.28 -6.29 -50.40
N PHE A 713 -6.54 -5.19 -50.27
CA PHE A 713 -5.94 -4.49 -51.41
C PHE A 713 -4.78 -5.29 -52.00
N LEU A 714 -3.97 -5.90 -51.13
CA LEU A 714 -2.76 -6.63 -51.51
C LEU A 714 -3.05 -7.94 -52.25
N TYR A 715 -4.07 -8.71 -51.84
CA TYR A 715 -4.35 -10.01 -52.49
C TYR A 715 -5.59 -10.03 -53.39
N THR A 716 -6.56 -9.11 -53.25
CA THR A 716 -7.80 -9.16 -54.05
C THR A 716 -7.93 -8.00 -55.04
N PHE A 717 -7.71 -6.75 -54.61
CA PHE A 717 -7.90 -5.60 -55.49
C PHE A 717 -6.91 -5.57 -56.67
N LEU A 718 -5.64 -5.90 -56.41
CA LEU A 718 -4.62 -6.04 -57.46
C LEU A 718 -4.90 -7.18 -58.44
N ALA A 719 -5.59 -8.24 -57.99
CA ALA A 719 -6.01 -9.34 -58.86
C ALA A 719 -7.17 -8.92 -59.76
N MET A 720 -8.18 -8.21 -59.21
CA MET A 720 -9.29 -7.64 -59.97
C MET A 720 -8.81 -6.67 -61.06
N ARG A 721 -7.88 -5.77 -60.73
CA ARG A 721 -7.32 -4.78 -61.67
C ARG A 721 -6.59 -5.46 -62.83
N ARG A 722 -5.79 -6.49 -62.56
CA ARG A 722 -5.12 -7.29 -63.60
C ARG A 722 -6.11 -8.05 -64.49
N LYS A 723 -7.21 -8.55 -63.95
CA LYS A 723 -8.25 -9.22 -64.73
C LYS A 723 -8.99 -8.23 -65.65
N ARG A 724 -9.36 -7.04 -65.15
CA ARG A 724 -9.97 -5.98 -65.98
C ARG A 724 -9.04 -5.52 -67.11
N ALA A 725 -7.75 -5.36 -66.84
CA ALA A 725 -6.76 -5.02 -67.87
C ALA A 725 -6.69 -6.07 -69.00
N LYS A 726 -6.84 -7.36 -68.67
CA LYS A 726 -6.89 -8.45 -69.67
C LYS A 726 -8.18 -8.51 -70.49
N VAL A 727 -9.32 -8.14 -69.91
CA VAL A 727 -10.62 -8.14 -70.62
C VAL A 727 -10.78 -6.90 -71.51
N GLY A 728 -10.14 -5.78 -71.18
CA GLY A 728 -10.19 -4.53 -71.93
C GLY A 728 -9.16 -4.37 -73.07
N GLY A 729 -8.41 -5.41 -73.45
CA GLY A 729 -7.47 -5.37 -74.58
C GLY A 729 -6.20 -4.53 -74.40
N LEU A 730 -6.01 -3.81 -73.29
CA LEU A 730 -4.74 -3.13 -73.00
C LEU A 730 -3.78 -4.09 -72.28
N THR A 731 -2.96 -4.76 -73.09
CA THR A 731 -1.73 -5.40 -72.61
C THR A 731 -0.72 -4.31 -72.27
N ILE A 732 -0.78 -3.77 -71.05
CA ILE A 732 0.33 -2.95 -70.53
C ILE A 732 1.43 -3.93 -70.13
N MET A 733 2.45 -4.05 -70.98
CA MET A 733 3.69 -4.75 -70.66
C MET A 733 4.38 -4.04 -69.50
N TYR A 734 4.64 -4.78 -68.42
CA TYR A 734 5.75 -4.55 -67.49
C TYR A 734 6.33 -5.90 -67.09
#